data_AF-A0A2H8TD45-F1
#
_entry.id   AF-A0A2H8TD45-F1
#
_cell.length_a   1.000
_cell.length_b   1.000
_cell.length_c   1.000
_cell.angle_alpha   90.00
_cell.angle_beta   90.00
_cell.angle_gamma   90.00
#
_symmetry.space_group_name_H-M   'P 1'
#
loop_
_entity.id
_entity.type
_entity.pdbx_description
1 polymer ?
#
loop_
_entity_poly.entity_id
_entity_poly.type
_entity_poly.pdbx_seq_one_letter_code
_entity_poly.pdbx_strand_id
1 'polypeptide(L)'
;MRTSLSWLVFLSALLPQGYAWRSDNEDCALPLKHFKYISPTGYGEKCISYANVSEAFHEACRGVLGIEPGTNDLTDIQLDNFGNVIQETTRILCEWFGLTKDQVRSILPIINTENTEIGAYCPKELKSYPGNDCGDGIEFRSIDGRCNNFVHPHWGAAKLPFKRLLPPDYGDGISSIRTSVTGFPLPNPRSVSARVHKDIARPHRTDITFLFAAFGQLVDHDLTLTAETKDPITRQEIKCCSGANNPYCIPINVPIDDQFFVGNHRQRCIDMIRSLAGVNTDCPLGPRVQINALTSPIDANFVYGSNEKLANKLRSFEGGKLTMVPVLAGNRLKPILPPKKDQPDDGCIRPHPDLHCFLAGDNRVNEQLALGVLHTIFTREHNRIANELCAINPHWDDERLYQESRKIVGAMIQHITYNEFLPKLLGKFTMKKYGLELTTQGFSNSYDPDADITVPAAFGAAAFRFGHSLLPDAMERWSAAHKFLGSRRFSEMFQQPYDLHKPGWLDQYLLGMVNQASQAMDDAVTSQVTNHLFQEPANDYGKDLASINIQRAREHGIPSYSAWRQYCKLPAIKSWSSMLTDISNATVKAYYDLYTTPEDVDLWSAGVSERSIDDSIVGPTFGCIIAKTFSDLKKGDRFWYENPGLPNSFTLEQLTEIKKVKLSRVLCDNSDNIITIQPFAMELPSQQKNNRVACKGHILPQMDLWAWKEYTGCCAKKKVPNLNNLNPQIHKVQINEWNKEDDNLHKFIQAIAVNISSSKPTNAWK
;
A
#
# COMPACT_ATOMS: atom_id res chain seq x y z
N MET A 1 19.65 -1.96 -41.91
CA MET A 1 18.48 -2.29 -42.75
C MET A 1 18.27 -3.80 -42.73
N ARG A 2 17.02 -4.23 -42.50
CA ARG A 2 16.43 -5.58 -42.54
C ARG A 2 17.07 -6.67 -41.64
N THR A 3 16.57 -6.79 -40.41
CA THR A 3 16.12 -8.06 -39.73
C THR A 3 15.97 -7.82 -38.22
N SER A 4 14.80 -7.35 -37.76
CA SER A 4 14.32 -7.53 -36.37
C SER A 4 12.87 -7.04 -36.14
N LEU A 5 12.09 -6.82 -37.22
CA LEU A 5 10.72 -6.30 -37.14
C LEU A 5 9.63 -7.41 -37.10
N SER A 6 9.99 -8.64 -36.78
CA SER A 6 9.08 -9.79 -36.86
C SER A 6 8.42 -10.19 -35.52
N TRP A 7 8.77 -9.57 -34.39
CA TRP A 7 8.22 -9.95 -33.08
C TRP A 7 7.09 -9.04 -32.58
N LEU A 8 7.05 -7.77 -32.99
CA LEU A 8 6.00 -6.82 -32.57
C LEU A 8 4.73 -6.88 -33.44
N VAL A 9 4.80 -7.44 -34.65
CA VAL A 9 3.65 -7.58 -35.56
C VAL A 9 2.80 -8.82 -35.22
N PHE A 10 3.35 -9.81 -34.49
CA PHE A 10 2.60 -10.99 -34.09
C PHE A 10 1.65 -10.77 -32.91
N LEU A 11 1.90 -9.79 -32.04
CA LEU A 11 1.03 -9.48 -30.90
C LEU A 11 -0.09 -8.48 -31.23
N SER A 12 0.12 -7.57 -32.19
CA SER A 12 -0.91 -6.58 -32.57
C SER A 12 -1.94 -7.11 -33.59
N ALA A 13 -1.73 -8.30 -34.15
CA ALA A 13 -2.66 -8.93 -35.09
C ALA A 13 -3.62 -9.93 -34.41
N LEU A 14 -3.59 -10.06 -33.08
CA LEU A 14 -4.35 -11.08 -32.35
C LEU A 14 -5.56 -10.58 -31.55
N LEU A 15 -5.85 -9.28 -31.47
CA LEU A 15 -7.12 -8.77 -30.91
C LEU A 15 -7.45 -7.42 -31.60
N PRO A 16 -8.50 -7.33 -32.45
CA PRO A 16 -9.89 -7.45 -32.00
C PRO A 16 -10.77 -8.21 -32.99
N GLN A 17 -10.98 -9.48 -32.74
CA GLN A 17 -12.12 -10.27 -33.23
C GLN A 17 -12.11 -11.54 -32.39
N GLY A 18 -13.22 -11.86 -31.74
CA GLY A 18 -13.35 -13.05 -30.91
C GLY A 18 -13.04 -14.30 -31.72
N TYR A 19 -11.78 -14.75 -31.68
CA TYR A 19 -11.40 -16.09 -32.07
C TYR A 19 -11.50 -16.97 -30.84
N ALA A 20 -12.70 -17.52 -30.66
CA ALA A 20 -12.84 -18.76 -29.92
C ALA A 20 -11.95 -19.80 -30.61
N TRP A 21 -10.82 -20.14 -30.00
CA TRP A 21 -10.01 -21.27 -30.41
C TRP A 21 -10.77 -22.55 -30.09
N ARG A 22 -11.66 -22.97 -30.99
CA ARG A 22 -12.27 -24.30 -30.94
C ARG A 22 -11.18 -25.34 -31.21
N SER A 23 -10.64 -25.87 -30.13
CA SER A 23 -10.13 -27.23 -30.11
C SER A 23 -11.29 -28.16 -30.47
N ASP A 24 -11.14 -29.05 -31.45
CA ASP A 24 -12.10 -30.13 -31.76
C ASP A 24 -12.24 -31.17 -30.62
N ASN A 25 -11.70 -30.86 -29.43
CA ASN A 25 -11.74 -31.67 -28.23
C ASN A 25 -12.15 -30.76 -27.07
N GLU A 26 -13.38 -30.91 -26.55
CA GLU A 26 -13.95 -30.06 -25.48
C GLU A 26 -13.13 -30.15 -24.18
N ASP A 27 -12.39 -31.25 -23.97
CA ASP A 27 -11.56 -31.49 -22.79
C ASP A 27 -10.19 -30.80 -22.82
N CYS A 28 -9.82 -30.15 -23.92
CA CYS A 28 -8.51 -29.53 -24.07
C CYS A 28 -8.47 -28.12 -23.46
N ALA A 29 -7.74 -27.95 -22.35
CA ALA A 29 -7.55 -26.65 -21.72
C ALA A 29 -6.49 -25.81 -22.45
N LEU A 30 -5.43 -26.44 -22.95
CA LEU A 30 -4.35 -25.75 -23.65
C LEU A 30 -3.66 -26.62 -24.71
N PRO A 31 -3.80 -26.31 -26.01
CA PRO A 31 -3.12 -27.03 -27.09
C PRO A 31 -1.61 -26.85 -27.05
N LEU A 32 -0.85 -27.95 -27.01
CA LEU A 32 0.63 -27.94 -27.04
C LEU A 32 1.21 -27.97 -28.46
N LYS A 33 0.42 -27.59 -29.47
CA LYS A 33 0.86 -27.58 -30.87
C LYS A 33 2.10 -26.67 -31.00
N HIS A 34 3.22 -27.24 -31.47
CA HIS A 34 4.56 -26.64 -31.65
C HIS A 34 5.60 -26.86 -30.55
N PHE A 35 5.28 -27.55 -29.44
CA PHE A 35 6.27 -27.83 -28.39
C PHE A 35 6.68 -29.30 -28.37
N LYS A 36 7.99 -29.58 -28.29
CA LYS A 36 8.51 -30.92 -28.00
C LYS A 36 8.46 -31.11 -26.48
N TYR A 37 7.61 -32.00 -25.97
CA TYR A 37 7.58 -32.38 -24.55
C TYR A 37 7.67 -33.89 -24.41
N ILE A 38 8.08 -34.33 -23.23
CA ILE A 38 8.22 -35.74 -22.83
C ILE A 38 7.11 -35.98 -21.81
N SER A 39 6.05 -36.68 -22.22
CA SER A 39 4.98 -37.10 -21.30
C SER A 39 5.41 -38.34 -20.49
N PRO A 40 4.99 -38.46 -19.21
CA PRO A 40 5.17 -39.67 -18.40
C PRO A 40 4.55 -40.93 -19.04
N THR A 41 3.57 -40.78 -19.93
CA THR A 41 2.81 -41.88 -20.57
C THR A 41 3.33 -42.27 -21.96
N GLY A 42 4.42 -41.66 -22.44
CA GLY A 42 5.13 -42.11 -23.65
C GLY A 42 4.43 -41.83 -24.99
N TYR A 43 3.23 -41.23 -25.01
CA TYR A 43 2.59 -40.73 -26.22
C TYR A 43 2.33 -39.23 -26.07
N GLY A 44 2.72 -38.45 -27.08
CA GLY A 44 2.59 -36.99 -27.06
C GLY A 44 1.13 -36.56 -26.95
N GLU A 45 0.68 -36.25 -25.73
CA GLU A 45 -0.58 -35.56 -25.43
C GLU A 45 -0.59 -34.17 -26.04
N LYS A 46 -1.29 -33.96 -27.17
CA LYS A 46 -1.29 -32.68 -27.93
C LYS A 46 -1.88 -31.48 -27.15
N CYS A 47 -1.93 -31.52 -25.81
CA CYS A 47 -3.11 -31.34 -24.97
C CYS A 47 -2.71 -31.24 -23.47
N ILE A 48 -2.74 -30.08 -22.79
CA ILE A 48 -2.99 -30.07 -21.33
C ILE A 48 -4.50 -30.05 -21.14
N SER A 49 -5.09 -31.13 -20.62
CA SER A 49 -6.54 -31.23 -20.44
C SER A 49 -7.01 -30.56 -19.14
N TYR A 50 -8.31 -30.21 -19.05
CA TYR A 50 -8.89 -29.72 -17.80
C TYR A 50 -8.78 -30.77 -16.67
N ALA A 51 -8.82 -32.06 -17.02
CA ALA A 51 -8.61 -33.15 -16.08
C ALA A 51 -7.18 -33.16 -15.51
N ASN A 52 -6.15 -32.91 -16.33
CA ASN A 52 -4.77 -32.78 -15.83
C ASN A 52 -4.64 -31.60 -14.86
N VAL A 53 -5.32 -30.49 -15.14
CA VAL A 53 -5.30 -29.32 -14.24
C VAL A 53 -5.95 -29.64 -12.90
N SER A 54 -7.12 -30.29 -12.92
CA SER A 54 -7.80 -30.73 -11.68
C SER A 54 -6.97 -31.76 -10.90
N GLU A 55 -6.33 -32.72 -11.58
CA GLU A 55 -5.46 -33.71 -10.94
C GLU A 55 -4.25 -33.06 -10.27
N ALA A 56 -3.57 -32.13 -10.95
CA ALA A 56 -2.46 -31.36 -10.39
C ALA A 56 -2.92 -30.50 -9.20
N PHE A 57 -4.11 -29.90 -9.28
CA PHE A 57 -4.68 -29.11 -8.20
C PHE A 57 -5.01 -29.97 -6.98
N HIS A 58 -5.58 -31.16 -7.20
CA HIS A 58 -5.87 -32.12 -6.14
C HIS A 58 -4.57 -32.57 -5.43
N GLU A 59 -3.51 -32.83 -6.21
CA GLU A 59 -2.19 -33.16 -5.67
C GLU A 59 -1.59 -32.00 -4.84
N ALA A 60 -1.75 -30.76 -5.30
CA ALA A 60 -1.29 -29.56 -4.60
C ALA A 60 -2.09 -29.27 -3.31
N CYS A 61 -3.36 -29.68 -3.24
CA CYS A 61 -4.25 -29.37 -2.11
C CYS A 61 -3.91 -30.12 -0.81
N ARG A 62 -3.19 -31.26 -0.86
CA ARG A 62 -3.04 -32.27 0.23
C ARG A 62 -2.77 -31.70 1.64
N GLY A 63 -3.82 -31.19 2.29
CA GLY A 63 -3.83 -30.63 3.64
C GLY A 63 -3.47 -29.14 3.78
N VAL A 64 -3.34 -28.38 2.68
CA VAL A 64 -2.80 -27.00 2.72
C VAL A 64 -3.88 -25.93 2.49
N LEU A 65 -4.91 -26.21 1.69
CA LEU A 65 -5.83 -25.17 1.23
C LEU A 65 -6.68 -24.59 2.37
N GLY A 66 -7.34 -25.43 3.16
CA GLY A 66 -8.14 -25.00 4.32
C GLY A 66 -9.29 -24.04 3.98
N ILE A 67 -9.83 -24.13 2.77
CA ILE A 67 -10.95 -23.32 2.26
C ILE A 67 -12.03 -24.27 1.76
N GLU A 68 -13.28 -24.02 2.10
CA GLU A 68 -14.43 -24.77 1.56
C GLU A 68 -14.83 -24.22 0.18
N PRO A 69 -15.26 -25.05 -0.77
CA PRO A 69 -15.78 -24.59 -2.06
C PRO A 69 -16.91 -23.55 -1.90
N GLY A 70 -16.85 -22.47 -2.69
CA GLY A 70 -17.84 -21.39 -2.66
C GLY A 70 -17.67 -20.37 -1.54
N THR A 71 -16.61 -20.48 -0.71
CA THR A 71 -16.27 -19.46 0.30
C THR A 71 -15.90 -18.13 -0.39
N ASN A 72 -16.47 -17.04 0.12
CA ASN A 72 -16.19 -15.66 -0.33
C ASN A 72 -15.53 -14.86 0.81
N ASP A 73 -15.05 -13.65 0.52
CA ASP A 73 -14.43 -12.73 1.50
C ASP A 73 -13.27 -13.37 2.28
N LEU A 74 -12.38 -14.05 1.55
CA LEU A 74 -11.22 -14.74 2.11
C LEU A 74 -10.31 -13.78 2.90
N THR A 75 -9.78 -14.28 4.02
CA THR A 75 -8.71 -13.61 4.76
C THR A 75 -7.39 -13.64 3.97
N ASP A 76 -6.44 -12.76 4.31
CA ASP A 76 -5.12 -12.73 3.64
C ASP A 76 -4.38 -14.08 3.77
N ILE A 77 -4.59 -14.80 4.87
CA ILE A 77 -4.02 -16.15 5.11
C ILE A 77 -4.69 -17.19 4.20
N GLN A 78 -6.01 -17.13 4.04
CA GLN A 78 -6.72 -18.03 3.12
C GLN A 78 -6.34 -17.76 1.65
N LEU A 79 -6.21 -16.47 1.27
CA LEU A 79 -5.71 -16.09 -0.05
C LEU A 79 -4.28 -16.57 -0.28
N ASP A 80 -3.41 -16.49 0.73
CA ASP A 80 -2.06 -17.03 0.66
C ASP A 80 -2.05 -18.55 0.47
N ASN A 81 -2.81 -19.30 1.28
CA ASN A 81 -2.94 -20.74 1.12
C ASN A 81 -3.38 -21.10 -0.30
N PHE A 82 -4.40 -20.41 -0.82
CA PHE A 82 -4.89 -20.65 -2.18
C PHE A 82 -3.85 -20.27 -3.24
N GLY A 83 -3.18 -19.13 -3.10
CA GLY A 83 -2.11 -18.71 -3.99
C GLY A 83 -0.93 -19.69 -4.01
N ASN A 84 -0.59 -20.29 -2.87
CA ASN A 84 0.46 -21.31 -2.79
C ASN A 84 0.03 -22.62 -3.46
N VAL A 85 -1.23 -23.03 -3.30
CA VAL A 85 -1.77 -24.20 -4.02
C VAL A 85 -1.78 -23.95 -5.54
N ILE A 86 -2.11 -22.74 -6.01
CA ILE A 86 -2.02 -22.39 -7.44
C ILE A 86 -0.57 -22.47 -7.95
N GLN A 87 0.40 -21.96 -7.17
CA GLN A 87 1.83 -22.06 -7.53
C GLN A 87 2.30 -23.51 -7.58
N GLU A 88 1.87 -24.35 -6.64
CA GLU A 88 2.24 -25.77 -6.61
C GLU A 88 1.58 -26.55 -7.75
N THR A 89 0.32 -26.26 -8.06
CA THR A 89 -0.37 -26.80 -9.25
C THR A 89 0.38 -26.42 -10.52
N THR A 90 0.82 -25.16 -10.61
CA THR A 90 1.64 -24.66 -11.72
C THR A 90 2.95 -25.46 -11.82
N ARG A 91 3.65 -25.69 -10.70
CA ARG A 91 4.89 -26.46 -10.64
C ARG A 91 4.71 -27.90 -11.12
N ILE A 92 3.68 -28.58 -10.65
CA ILE A 92 3.33 -29.96 -11.04
C ILE A 92 3.11 -30.06 -12.55
N LEU A 93 2.31 -29.16 -13.12
CA LEU A 93 2.09 -29.12 -14.57
C LEU A 93 3.37 -28.82 -15.36
N CYS A 94 4.25 -27.95 -14.83
CA CYS A 94 5.55 -27.69 -15.45
C CYS A 94 6.42 -28.94 -15.52
N GLU A 95 6.40 -29.77 -14.47
CA GLU A 95 7.14 -31.03 -14.42
C GLU A 95 6.55 -32.09 -15.35
N TRP A 96 5.22 -32.25 -15.36
CA TRP A 96 4.54 -33.23 -16.21
C TRP A 96 4.72 -32.96 -17.70
N PHE A 97 4.74 -31.67 -18.10
CA PHE A 97 4.77 -31.26 -19.50
C PHE A 97 6.09 -30.62 -19.95
N GLY A 98 7.09 -30.52 -19.07
CA GLY A 98 8.41 -29.98 -19.40
C GLY A 98 8.39 -28.51 -19.86
N LEU A 99 7.57 -27.67 -19.20
CA LEU A 99 7.37 -26.27 -19.60
C LEU A 99 8.57 -25.39 -19.22
N THR A 100 8.98 -24.49 -20.12
CA THR A 100 10.02 -23.49 -19.85
C THR A 100 9.47 -22.31 -19.05
N LYS A 101 10.34 -21.53 -18.40
CA LYS A 101 9.97 -20.32 -17.64
C LYS A 101 9.09 -19.37 -18.45
N ASP A 102 9.42 -19.16 -19.72
CA ASP A 102 8.65 -18.25 -20.58
C ASP A 102 7.24 -18.82 -20.87
N GLN A 103 7.13 -20.14 -21.02
CA GLN A 103 5.83 -20.81 -21.20
C GLN A 103 4.97 -20.74 -19.94
N VAL A 104 5.57 -20.91 -18.75
CA VAL A 104 4.86 -20.72 -17.47
C VAL A 104 4.26 -19.32 -17.38
N ARG A 105 5.05 -18.30 -17.72
CA ARG A 105 4.66 -16.89 -17.58
C ARG A 105 3.62 -16.47 -18.62
N SER A 106 3.66 -17.02 -19.82
CA SER A 106 2.87 -16.54 -20.97
C SER A 106 1.71 -17.43 -21.38
N ILE A 107 1.74 -18.72 -21.04
CA ILE A 107 0.79 -19.70 -21.56
C ILE A 107 -0.13 -20.26 -20.48
N LEU A 108 0.39 -20.65 -19.31
CA LEU A 108 -0.46 -21.20 -18.24
C LEU A 108 -1.56 -20.25 -17.76
N PRO A 109 -1.36 -18.91 -17.70
CA PRO A 109 -2.43 -17.98 -17.33
C PRO A 109 -3.60 -17.91 -18.33
N ILE A 110 -3.46 -18.48 -19.53
CA ILE A 110 -4.51 -18.50 -20.56
C ILE A 110 -5.55 -19.62 -20.29
N ILE A 111 -5.19 -20.62 -19.49
CA ILE A 111 -6.10 -21.72 -19.14
C ILE A 111 -7.28 -21.15 -18.35
N ASN A 112 -8.51 -21.39 -18.83
CA ASN A 112 -9.72 -21.04 -18.08
C ASN A 112 -9.92 -22.02 -16.92
N THR A 113 -9.52 -21.62 -15.72
CA THR A 113 -9.60 -22.44 -14.51
C THR A 113 -11.04 -22.59 -13.97
N GLU A 114 -12.02 -21.84 -14.47
CA GLU A 114 -13.44 -22.03 -14.11
C GLU A 114 -13.97 -23.41 -14.51
N ASN A 115 -13.39 -24.01 -15.56
CA ASN A 115 -13.74 -25.36 -16.03
C ASN A 115 -13.00 -26.48 -15.26
N THR A 116 -12.37 -26.16 -14.13
CA THR A 116 -11.57 -27.08 -13.30
C THR A 116 -12.01 -27.02 -11.85
N GLU A 117 -11.46 -27.88 -10.99
CA GLU A 117 -11.72 -27.83 -9.54
C GLU A 117 -11.32 -26.47 -8.91
N ILE A 118 -10.34 -25.76 -9.48
CA ILE A 118 -9.92 -24.43 -9.02
C ILE A 118 -11.10 -23.44 -9.03
N GLY A 119 -11.97 -23.51 -10.04
CA GLY A 119 -13.12 -22.62 -10.21
C GLY A 119 -14.11 -22.66 -9.04
N ALA A 120 -14.19 -23.80 -8.35
CA ALA A 120 -15.04 -24.00 -7.17
C ALA A 120 -14.50 -23.28 -5.91
N TYR A 121 -13.19 -23.06 -5.83
CA TYR A 121 -12.53 -22.34 -4.74
C TYR A 121 -12.26 -20.87 -5.07
N CYS A 122 -12.38 -20.48 -6.34
CA CYS A 122 -12.19 -19.10 -6.76
C CYS A 122 -13.31 -18.21 -6.21
N PRO A 123 -13.00 -17.27 -5.29
CA PRO A 123 -14.00 -16.44 -4.63
C PRO A 123 -14.64 -15.46 -5.62
N LYS A 124 -15.90 -15.08 -5.39
CA LYS A 124 -16.63 -14.16 -6.28
C LYS A 124 -15.88 -12.84 -6.49
N GLU A 125 -15.19 -12.38 -5.45
CA GLU A 125 -14.43 -11.14 -5.44
C GLU A 125 -13.22 -11.13 -6.40
N LEU A 126 -12.80 -12.32 -6.85
CA LEU A 126 -11.72 -12.48 -7.82
C LEU A 126 -12.24 -12.83 -9.21
N LYS A 127 -13.54 -13.02 -9.42
CA LYS A 127 -14.10 -13.42 -10.73
C LYS A 127 -14.44 -12.21 -11.58
N SER A 128 -14.06 -12.25 -12.85
CA SER A 128 -14.43 -11.29 -13.88
C SER A 128 -15.88 -11.51 -14.31
N TYR A 129 -16.83 -10.96 -13.56
CA TYR A 129 -18.24 -11.02 -13.98
C TYR A 129 -18.55 -9.94 -15.02
N PRO A 130 -19.15 -10.29 -16.17
CA PRO A 130 -19.78 -9.32 -17.06
C PRO A 130 -21.10 -8.86 -16.43
N GLY A 131 -21.05 -8.03 -15.39
CA GLY A 131 -22.23 -7.57 -14.66
C GLY A 131 -21.94 -6.45 -13.67
N ASN A 132 -22.90 -5.54 -13.49
CA ASN A 132 -22.82 -4.46 -12.52
C ASN A 132 -23.19 -4.98 -11.11
N ASP A 133 -22.25 -5.66 -10.45
CA ASP A 133 -22.42 -6.13 -9.05
C ASP A 133 -22.40 -4.99 -8.02
N CYS A 134 -22.24 -3.75 -8.48
CA CYS A 134 -22.09 -2.57 -7.63
C CYS A 134 -23.43 -2.00 -7.13
N GLY A 135 -24.56 -2.51 -7.61
CA GLY A 135 -25.90 -1.98 -7.29
C GLY A 135 -26.14 -0.57 -7.83
N ASP A 136 -27.36 -0.07 -7.63
CA ASP A 136 -27.74 1.30 -8.00
C ASP A 136 -27.45 2.29 -6.85
N GLY A 137 -27.03 3.51 -7.18
CA GLY A 137 -26.98 4.62 -6.22
C GLY A 137 -25.73 4.68 -5.32
N ILE A 138 -24.57 4.17 -5.76
CA ILE A 138 -23.30 4.35 -5.03
C ILE A 138 -22.97 5.84 -4.92
N GLU A 139 -23.18 6.35 -3.71
CA GLU A 139 -23.00 7.76 -3.39
C GLU A 139 -21.52 8.06 -3.08
N PHE A 140 -20.94 7.29 -2.16
CA PHE A 140 -19.57 7.45 -1.68
C PHE A 140 -18.69 6.26 -2.07
N ARG A 141 -17.37 6.44 -1.94
CA ARG A 141 -16.42 5.33 -2.07
C ARG A 141 -16.72 4.27 -1.02
N SER A 142 -16.67 3.00 -1.41
CA SER A 142 -16.57 1.89 -0.44
C SER A 142 -15.29 2.02 0.38
N ILE A 143 -15.23 1.37 1.55
CA ILE A 143 -14.03 1.34 2.38
C ILE A 143 -12.94 0.45 1.76
N ASP A 144 -13.33 -0.60 1.03
CA ASP A 144 -12.41 -1.55 0.40
C ASP A 144 -12.02 -1.18 -1.05
N GLY A 145 -12.50 -0.05 -1.57
CA GLY A 145 -12.19 0.46 -2.90
C GLY A 145 -12.94 -0.22 -4.06
N ARG A 146 -13.79 -1.22 -3.80
CA ARG A 146 -14.63 -1.85 -4.83
C ARG A 146 -15.58 -0.84 -5.49
N CYS A 147 -15.98 -1.12 -6.72
CA CYS A 147 -16.94 -0.32 -7.47
C CYS A 147 -16.51 1.14 -7.73
N ASN A 148 -15.20 1.39 -7.66
CA ASN A 148 -14.62 2.56 -8.32
C ASN A 148 -14.90 2.49 -9.82
N ASN A 149 -14.66 1.34 -10.45
CA ASN A 149 -14.96 1.08 -11.86
C ASN A 149 -16.19 0.16 -11.98
N PHE A 150 -17.18 0.50 -12.81
CA PHE A 150 -18.41 -0.30 -12.98
C PHE A 150 -18.26 -1.49 -13.93
N VAL A 151 -17.28 -1.44 -14.84
CA VAL A 151 -16.97 -2.53 -15.78
C VAL A 151 -16.06 -3.55 -15.11
N HIS A 152 -15.12 -3.06 -14.29
CA HIS A 152 -14.19 -3.87 -13.53
C HIS A 152 -14.26 -3.49 -12.02
N PRO A 153 -15.30 -3.94 -11.29
CA PRO A 153 -15.55 -3.58 -9.88
C PRO A 153 -14.37 -3.76 -8.93
N HIS A 154 -13.44 -4.64 -9.29
CA HIS A 154 -12.30 -5.02 -8.47
C HIS A 154 -11.05 -4.16 -8.75
N TRP A 155 -10.94 -3.42 -9.86
CA TRP A 155 -9.72 -2.65 -10.15
C TRP A 155 -9.40 -1.64 -9.06
N GLY A 156 -8.26 -1.86 -8.40
CA GLY A 156 -7.78 -1.06 -7.27
C GLY A 156 -8.41 -1.35 -5.91
N ALA A 157 -9.24 -2.38 -5.77
CA ALA A 157 -9.78 -2.77 -4.46
C ALA A 157 -8.69 -3.41 -3.56
N ALA A 158 -8.90 -3.33 -2.25
CA ALA A 158 -8.04 -3.95 -1.26
C ALA A 158 -8.07 -5.49 -1.34
N LYS A 159 -6.97 -6.11 -0.88
CA LYS A 159 -6.73 -7.56 -0.89
C LYS A 159 -6.65 -8.19 -2.27
N LEU A 160 -6.38 -7.39 -3.29
CA LEU A 160 -6.10 -7.86 -4.64
C LEU A 160 -4.60 -7.83 -4.92
N PRO A 161 -4.11 -8.65 -5.86
CA PRO A 161 -2.70 -8.64 -6.19
C PRO A 161 -2.28 -7.35 -6.88
N PHE A 162 -1.02 -6.97 -6.69
CA PHE A 162 -0.41 -5.90 -7.47
C PHE A 162 -0.41 -6.25 -8.97
N LYS A 163 -0.71 -5.28 -9.83
CA LYS A 163 -0.62 -5.48 -11.28
C LYS A 163 0.84 -5.58 -11.75
N ARG A 164 1.05 -6.17 -12.93
CA ARG A 164 2.37 -6.37 -13.53
C ARG A 164 2.49 -5.57 -14.83
N LEU A 165 3.34 -4.54 -14.86
CA LEU A 165 3.66 -3.80 -16.10
C LEU A 165 4.70 -4.53 -16.97
N LEU A 166 5.49 -5.40 -16.33
CA LEU A 166 6.39 -6.36 -16.96
C LEU A 166 6.11 -7.74 -16.36
N PRO A 167 6.26 -8.83 -17.13
CA PRO A 167 6.19 -10.18 -16.59
C PRO A 167 7.16 -10.36 -15.40
N PRO A 168 6.76 -11.11 -14.36
CA PRO A 168 7.63 -11.35 -13.21
C PRO A 168 8.85 -12.20 -13.60
N ASP A 169 9.98 -11.92 -12.95
CA ASP A 169 11.23 -12.62 -13.17
C ASP A 169 11.65 -13.45 -11.95
N TYR A 170 11.08 -14.66 -11.85
CA TYR A 170 11.47 -15.67 -10.86
C TYR A 170 12.51 -16.64 -11.42
N GLY A 171 13.37 -17.15 -10.54
CA GLY A 171 14.48 -18.05 -10.89
C GLY A 171 14.03 -19.41 -11.46
N ASP A 172 12.82 -19.84 -11.17
CA ASP A 172 12.15 -21.04 -11.71
C ASP A 172 10.99 -20.67 -12.66
N GLY A 173 10.70 -19.38 -12.84
CA GLY A 173 9.55 -18.88 -13.57
C GLY A 173 8.23 -18.91 -12.78
N ILE A 174 8.21 -19.44 -11.56
CA ILE A 174 7.02 -19.62 -10.72
C ILE A 174 7.12 -18.79 -9.44
N SER A 175 8.06 -19.10 -8.53
CA SER A 175 8.09 -18.48 -7.21
C SER A 175 9.47 -18.35 -6.57
N SER A 176 10.53 -18.96 -7.13
CA SER A 176 11.87 -18.90 -6.54
C SER A 176 12.46 -17.50 -6.69
N ILE A 177 13.31 -17.10 -5.73
CA ILE A 177 14.03 -15.81 -5.79
C ILE A 177 14.73 -15.65 -7.14
N ARG A 178 14.67 -14.44 -7.71
CA ARG A 178 15.32 -14.08 -8.98
C ARG A 178 16.80 -14.52 -9.01
N THR A 179 17.19 -15.13 -10.12
CA THR A 179 18.58 -15.55 -10.39
C THR A 179 19.21 -14.66 -11.45
N SER A 180 20.54 -14.69 -11.55
CA SER A 180 21.26 -14.04 -12.66
C SER A 180 20.82 -14.61 -14.00
N VAL A 181 20.90 -13.81 -15.06
CA VAL A 181 20.76 -14.28 -16.46
C VAL A 181 21.78 -15.38 -16.82
N THR A 182 22.85 -15.52 -16.04
CA THR A 182 23.84 -16.61 -16.18
C THR A 182 23.41 -17.94 -15.53
N GLY A 183 22.29 -17.95 -14.81
CA GLY A 183 21.79 -19.10 -14.05
C GLY A 183 22.35 -19.24 -12.62
N PHE A 184 23.32 -18.42 -12.23
CA PHE A 184 23.88 -18.39 -10.88
C PHE A 184 23.11 -17.46 -9.93
N PRO A 185 23.29 -17.58 -8.60
CA PRO A 185 22.72 -16.63 -7.64
C PRO A 185 23.16 -15.19 -7.90
N LEU A 186 22.25 -14.23 -7.69
CA LEU A 186 22.58 -12.80 -7.68
C LEU A 186 23.48 -12.47 -6.46
N PRO A 187 24.23 -11.35 -6.49
CA PRO A 187 25.08 -10.95 -5.38
C PRO A 187 24.30 -10.81 -4.08
N ASN A 188 24.94 -11.13 -2.96
CA ASN A 188 24.32 -11.02 -1.65
C ASN A 188 23.78 -9.59 -1.41
N PRO A 189 22.50 -9.40 -1.00
CA PRO A 189 21.90 -8.08 -0.79
C PRO A 189 22.68 -7.19 0.19
N ARG A 190 23.24 -7.77 1.27
CA ARG A 190 24.05 -7.04 2.24
C ARG A 190 25.39 -6.61 1.67
N SER A 191 26.00 -7.41 0.80
CA SER A 191 27.19 -6.98 0.07
C SER A 191 26.90 -5.79 -0.85
N VAL A 192 25.73 -5.75 -1.50
CA VAL A 192 25.30 -4.60 -2.32
C VAL A 192 25.09 -3.37 -1.43
N SER A 193 24.32 -3.52 -0.34
CA SER A 193 24.08 -2.44 0.63
C SER A 193 25.39 -1.84 1.18
N ALA A 194 26.28 -2.67 1.73
CA ALA A 194 27.51 -2.19 2.36
C ALA A 194 28.52 -1.55 1.37
N ARG A 195 28.52 -1.97 0.09
CA ARG A 195 29.46 -1.44 -0.91
C ARG A 195 28.91 -0.25 -1.70
N VAL A 196 27.60 -0.23 -1.97
CA VAL A 196 26.93 0.82 -2.76
C VAL A 196 26.26 1.85 -1.86
N HIS A 197 25.43 1.39 -0.92
CA HIS A 197 24.55 2.24 -0.10
C HIS A 197 25.18 2.64 1.23
N LYS A 198 26.29 3.36 1.13
CA LYS A 198 27.05 3.83 2.29
C LYS A 198 26.39 5.02 2.96
N ASP A 199 26.63 5.16 4.26
CA ASP A 199 26.24 6.33 5.03
C ASP A 199 27.16 7.52 4.69
N ILE A 200 26.75 8.29 3.68
CA ILE A 200 27.44 9.49 3.24
C ILE A 200 26.41 10.61 3.17
N ALA A 201 26.41 11.49 4.16
CA ALA A 201 25.56 12.67 4.16
C ALA A 201 25.92 13.58 2.98
N ARG A 202 24.95 13.82 2.10
CA ARG A 202 25.08 14.73 0.97
C ARG A 202 23.86 15.65 0.95
N PRO A 203 24.06 16.98 0.92
CA PRO A 203 22.95 17.89 0.83
C PRO A 203 22.22 17.66 -0.49
N HIS A 204 20.89 17.60 -0.45
CA HIS A 204 20.10 17.53 -1.67
C HIS A 204 20.35 18.79 -2.51
N ARG A 205 20.45 18.63 -3.84
CA ARG A 205 20.53 19.77 -4.78
C ARG A 205 19.25 20.60 -4.85
N THR A 206 18.18 20.14 -4.20
CA THR A 206 16.84 20.67 -4.32
C THR A 206 16.38 21.02 -2.92
N ASP A 207 15.76 22.18 -2.78
CA ASP A 207 15.37 22.74 -1.48
C ASP A 207 14.14 22.04 -0.89
N ILE A 208 14.25 20.75 -0.53
CA ILE A 208 13.18 19.96 0.10
C ILE A 208 13.41 19.74 1.59
N THR A 209 12.32 19.76 2.34
CA THR A 209 12.31 19.49 3.78
C THR A 209 12.16 18.00 4.06
N PHE A 210 12.46 17.57 5.28
CA PHE A 210 12.16 16.19 5.72
C PHE A 210 10.65 15.88 5.63
N LEU A 211 9.77 16.88 5.71
CA LEU A 211 8.34 16.70 5.47
C LEU A 211 8.05 16.12 4.07
N PHE A 212 8.86 16.43 3.04
CA PHE A 212 8.69 15.83 1.71
C PHE A 212 8.82 14.30 1.76
N ALA A 213 9.83 13.78 2.46
CA ALA A 213 10.01 12.35 2.65
C ALA A 213 8.88 11.73 3.49
N ALA A 214 8.48 12.40 4.58
CA ALA A 214 7.39 11.93 5.44
C ALA A 214 6.03 11.92 4.73
N PHE A 215 5.72 12.95 3.92
CA PHE A 215 4.50 13.01 3.12
C PHE A 215 4.53 11.97 1.99
N GLY A 216 5.69 11.76 1.35
CA GLY A 216 5.86 10.66 0.38
C GLY A 216 5.60 9.28 0.99
N GLN A 217 6.06 9.05 2.22
CA GLN A 217 5.75 7.82 2.98
C GLN A 217 4.25 7.73 3.30
N LEU A 218 3.59 8.82 3.67
CA LEU A 218 2.15 8.84 3.91
C LEU A 218 1.35 8.47 2.64
N VAL A 219 1.75 9.00 1.48
CA VAL A 219 1.15 8.63 0.18
C VAL A 219 1.43 7.16 -0.16
N ASP A 220 2.63 6.65 0.13
CA ASP A 220 2.93 5.22 -0.05
C ASP A 220 1.99 4.36 0.80
N HIS A 221 1.75 4.78 2.04
CA HIS A 221 0.88 4.08 2.98
C HIS A 221 -0.61 4.27 2.67
N ASP A 222 -0.98 5.12 1.72
CA ASP A 222 -2.33 5.19 1.13
C ASP A 222 -2.47 4.28 -0.09
N LEU A 223 -1.35 3.86 -0.71
CA LEU A 223 -1.36 3.14 -1.99
C LEU A 223 -0.97 1.67 -1.85
N THR A 224 -0.03 1.36 -0.94
CA THR A 224 0.58 0.04 -0.85
C THR A 224 0.80 -0.44 0.57
N LEU A 225 0.38 -1.67 0.82
CA LEU A 225 0.82 -2.51 1.93
C LEU A 225 0.89 -3.94 1.41
N THR A 226 2.09 -4.46 1.18
CA THR A 226 2.19 -5.87 0.84
C THR A 226 1.77 -6.71 2.04
N ALA A 227 0.80 -7.60 1.86
CA ALA A 227 0.28 -8.42 2.96
C ALA A 227 1.39 -9.19 3.69
N GLU A 228 1.40 -9.05 5.02
CA GLU A 228 2.50 -9.47 5.87
C GLU A 228 2.33 -10.90 6.38
N THR A 229 3.42 -11.68 6.32
CA THR A 229 3.49 -12.97 6.98
C THR A 229 3.89 -12.77 8.45
N LYS A 230 2.93 -12.99 9.35
CA LYS A 230 3.08 -12.83 10.81
C LYS A 230 2.63 -14.11 11.51
N ASP A 231 3.06 -14.29 12.76
CA ASP A 231 2.52 -15.35 13.60
C ASP A 231 0.98 -15.21 13.71
N PRO A 232 0.20 -16.28 13.47
CA PRO A 232 -1.26 -16.17 13.35
C PRO A 232 -1.95 -15.78 14.67
N ILE A 233 -1.32 -16.00 15.82
CA ILE A 233 -1.90 -15.75 17.15
C ILE A 233 -1.39 -14.41 17.70
N THR A 234 -0.07 -14.28 17.83
CA THR A 234 0.59 -13.13 18.45
C THR A 234 0.72 -11.95 17.49
N ARG A 235 0.64 -12.20 16.17
CA ARG A 235 0.89 -11.22 15.11
C ARG A 235 2.28 -10.58 15.14
N GLN A 236 3.21 -11.20 15.87
CA GLN A 236 4.60 -10.78 15.88
C GLN A 236 5.32 -11.24 14.60
N GLU A 237 6.40 -10.53 14.27
CA GLU A 237 7.29 -10.93 13.18
C GLU A 237 7.98 -12.26 13.50
N ILE A 238 8.06 -13.14 12.51
CA ILE A 238 8.74 -14.42 12.62
C ILE A 238 10.27 -14.21 12.49
N LYS A 239 11.03 -14.69 13.48
CA LYS A 239 12.49 -14.55 13.58
C LYS A 239 13.22 -15.69 12.84
N CYS A 240 13.40 -15.55 11.53
CA CYS A 240 14.03 -16.54 10.66
C CYS A 240 15.49 -16.90 10.99
N CYS A 241 16.25 -15.96 11.55
CA CYS A 241 17.65 -16.19 11.95
C CYS A 241 17.79 -17.05 13.22
N SER A 242 16.70 -17.20 13.99
CA SER A 242 16.69 -17.94 15.26
C SER A 242 16.32 -19.42 15.10
N GLY A 243 16.41 -19.96 13.89
CA GLY A 243 16.09 -21.37 13.60
C GLY A 243 14.58 -21.66 13.48
N ALA A 244 13.75 -20.64 13.25
CA ALA A 244 12.33 -20.83 12.97
C ALA A 244 12.15 -21.75 11.75
N ASN A 245 11.53 -22.91 11.95
CA ASN A 245 11.20 -23.84 10.87
C ASN A 245 9.93 -23.38 10.15
N ASN A 246 10.02 -22.25 9.45
CA ASN A 246 8.91 -21.66 8.70
C ASN A 246 9.26 -21.59 7.20
N PRO A 247 8.41 -22.11 6.30
CA PRO A 247 8.70 -22.20 4.86
C PRO A 247 8.78 -20.83 4.15
N TYR A 248 8.28 -19.76 4.77
CA TYR A 248 8.39 -18.40 4.24
C TYR A 248 9.71 -17.72 4.63
N CYS A 249 10.57 -18.35 5.42
CA CYS A 249 11.83 -17.74 5.81
C CYS A 249 12.79 -17.60 4.62
N ILE A 250 13.23 -16.37 4.38
CA ILE A 250 14.22 -16.01 3.35
C ILE A 250 15.28 -15.07 3.94
N PRO A 251 15.98 -15.50 5.00
CA PRO A 251 16.95 -14.66 5.68
C PRO A 251 18.03 -14.15 4.73
N ILE A 252 18.53 -12.95 5.01
CA ILE A 252 19.67 -12.39 4.28
C ILE A 252 20.92 -12.81 5.03
N ASN A 253 21.73 -13.68 4.40
CA ASN A 253 23.03 -14.06 4.95
C ASN A 253 23.95 -12.84 5.04
N VAL A 254 24.62 -12.66 6.16
CA VAL A 254 25.60 -11.59 6.32
C VAL A 254 26.97 -12.10 5.86
N PRO A 255 27.66 -11.41 4.93
CA PRO A 255 29.00 -11.77 4.48
C PRO A 255 30.01 -11.85 5.62
N ILE A 256 30.95 -12.80 5.56
CA ILE A 256 31.94 -13.02 6.64
C ILE A 256 32.88 -11.81 6.85
N ASP A 257 33.05 -11.00 5.80
CA ASP A 257 33.84 -9.77 5.80
C ASP A 257 33.05 -8.53 6.25
N ASP A 258 31.78 -8.67 6.67
CA ASP A 258 30.98 -7.55 7.17
C ASP A 258 31.46 -7.07 8.55
N GLN A 259 32.15 -5.94 8.59
CA GLN A 259 32.71 -5.43 9.85
C GLN A 259 31.65 -5.11 10.91
N PHE A 260 30.47 -4.61 10.51
CA PHE A 260 29.44 -4.18 11.45
C PHE A 260 28.75 -5.40 12.07
N PHE A 261 28.03 -6.18 11.27
CA PHE A 261 27.23 -7.30 11.76
C PHE A 261 28.10 -8.46 12.24
N VAL A 262 29.11 -8.88 11.46
CA VAL A 262 29.96 -10.02 11.82
C VAL A 262 31.01 -9.63 12.86
N GLY A 263 31.76 -8.55 12.60
CA GLY A 263 32.87 -8.12 13.43
C GLY A 263 32.42 -7.62 14.80
N ASN A 264 31.50 -6.66 14.82
CA ASN A 264 31.11 -5.97 16.07
C ASN A 264 29.98 -6.68 16.81
N HIS A 265 28.98 -7.22 16.10
CA HIS A 265 27.75 -7.76 16.73
C HIS A 265 27.60 -9.28 16.65
N ARG A 266 28.58 -9.99 16.05
CA ARG A 266 28.58 -11.46 15.87
C ARG A 266 27.33 -12.01 15.17
N GLN A 267 26.63 -11.19 14.41
CA GLN A 267 25.47 -11.58 13.61
C GLN A 267 25.93 -12.20 12.29
N ARG A 268 25.18 -13.20 11.82
CA ARG A 268 25.44 -13.90 10.54
C ARG A 268 24.24 -13.86 9.59
N CYS A 269 23.15 -13.25 10.03
CA CYS A 269 21.85 -13.32 9.38
C CYS A 269 21.05 -12.06 9.72
N ILE A 270 20.26 -11.58 8.75
CA ILE A 270 19.25 -10.53 8.94
C ILE A 270 17.88 -11.15 8.67
N ASP A 271 16.96 -10.98 9.62
CA ASP A 271 15.61 -11.55 9.53
C ASP A 271 14.85 -10.98 8.34
N MET A 272 14.36 -11.88 7.48
CA MET A 272 13.41 -11.54 6.44
C MET A 272 12.50 -12.73 6.14
N ILE A 273 11.21 -12.42 5.99
CA ILE A 273 10.16 -13.37 5.64
C ILE A 273 9.50 -12.97 4.33
N ARG A 274 9.11 -13.96 3.52
CA ARG A 274 8.38 -13.75 2.26
C ARG A 274 7.04 -13.09 2.51
N SER A 275 6.59 -12.31 1.54
CA SER A 275 5.23 -11.75 1.55
C SER A 275 4.19 -12.84 1.29
N LEU A 276 2.97 -12.65 1.79
CA LEU A 276 1.85 -13.56 1.49
C LEU A 276 1.56 -13.58 -0.03
N ALA A 277 1.22 -14.77 -0.53
CA ALA A 277 0.86 -14.99 -1.92
C ALA A 277 -0.53 -14.44 -2.20
N GLY A 278 -0.71 -13.84 -3.37
CA GLY A 278 -2.04 -13.49 -3.87
C GLY A 278 -2.54 -14.47 -4.92
N VAL A 279 -3.78 -14.24 -5.35
CA VAL A 279 -4.42 -14.94 -6.46
C VAL A 279 -4.91 -13.88 -7.45
N ASN A 280 -4.56 -14.04 -8.73
CA ASN A 280 -5.00 -13.14 -9.79
C ASN A 280 -6.51 -13.24 -10.02
N THR A 281 -7.09 -12.21 -10.62
CA THR A 281 -8.46 -12.24 -11.13
C THR A 281 -8.64 -13.43 -12.06
N ASP A 282 -9.77 -14.14 -11.90
CA ASP A 282 -10.15 -15.42 -12.50
C ASP A 282 -9.34 -16.62 -12.01
N CYS A 283 -8.55 -16.45 -10.95
CA CYS A 283 -7.74 -17.49 -10.35
C CYS A 283 -6.92 -18.34 -11.36
N PRO A 284 -6.18 -17.71 -12.31
CA PRO A 284 -5.39 -18.43 -13.30
C PRO A 284 -4.16 -19.09 -12.67
N LEU A 285 -3.67 -20.13 -13.35
CA LEU A 285 -2.34 -20.70 -13.09
C LEU A 285 -1.23 -19.72 -13.49
N GLY A 286 -0.04 -19.88 -12.91
CA GLY A 286 1.13 -19.10 -13.31
C GLY A 286 2.02 -18.65 -12.14
N PRO A 287 2.85 -17.63 -12.38
CA PRO A 287 3.83 -17.16 -11.39
C PRO A 287 3.20 -16.51 -10.16
N ARG A 288 3.91 -16.57 -9.03
CA ARG A 288 3.53 -15.97 -7.75
C ARG A 288 3.26 -14.47 -7.89
N VAL A 289 2.15 -14.04 -7.32
CA VAL A 289 1.81 -12.63 -7.11
C VAL A 289 1.71 -12.32 -5.62
N GLN A 290 1.75 -11.04 -5.27
CA GLN A 290 1.67 -10.58 -3.88
C GLN A 290 0.44 -9.71 -3.71
N ILE A 291 -0.19 -9.80 -2.54
CA ILE A 291 -1.42 -9.08 -2.20
C ILE A 291 -1.07 -7.64 -1.80
N ASN A 292 -1.82 -6.67 -2.33
CA ASN A 292 -1.93 -5.34 -1.74
C ASN A 292 -3.09 -5.33 -0.73
N ALA A 293 -2.79 -5.19 0.56
CA ALA A 293 -3.81 -5.18 1.60
C ALA A 293 -4.60 -3.85 1.68
N LEU A 294 -4.19 -2.82 0.94
CA LEU A 294 -4.83 -1.52 0.87
C LEU A 294 -5.57 -1.29 -0.46
N THR A 295 -6.42 -0.28 -0.46
CA THR A 295 -7.03 0.25 -1.68
C THR A 295 -5.94 0.95 -2.52
N SER A 296 -6.08 0.93 -3.85
CA SER A 296 -5.19 1.65 -4.76
C SER A 296 -5.53 3.13 -5.01
N PRO A 297 -6.78 3.62 -4.97
CA PRO A 297 -7.03 5.06 -5.13
C PRO A 297 -6.47 5.83 -3.93
N ILE A 298 -6.10 7.10 -4.15
CA ILE A 298 -5.74 8.02 -3.06
C ILE A 298 -7.05 8.44 -2.38
N ASP A 299 -7.42 7.73 -1.32
CA ASP A 299 -8.69 7.86 -0.62
C ASP A 299 -8.54 8.04 0.90
N ALA A 300 -7.31 8.25 1.37
CA ALA A 300 -6.93 8.42 2.76
C ALA A 300 -7.24 7.19 3.63
N ASN A 301 -7.06 5.99 3.10
CA ASN A 301 -7.21 4.75 3.86
C ASN A 301 -6.23 4.66 5.05
N PHE A 302 -5.13 5.41 5.07
CA PHE A 302 -4.28 5.53 6.26
C PHE A 302 -5.00 6.21 7.46
N VAL A 303 -6.08 6.96 7.19
CA VAL A 303 -7.00 7.53 8.18
C VAL A 303 -8.20 6.60 8.42
N TYR A 304 -8.83 6.10 7.35
CA TYR A 304 -10.15 5.45 7.40
C TYR A 304 -10.12 3.91 7.42
N GLY A 305 -8.97 3.30 7.13
CA GLY A 305 -8.80 1.87 6.91
C GLY A 305 -9.27 1.41 5.53
N SER A 306 -8.90 0.18 5.18
CA SER A 306 -9.30 -0.49 3.92
C SER A 306 -10.27 -1.65 4.13
N ASN A 307 -10.88 -1.76 5.31
CA ASN A 307 -11.97 -2.70 5.57
C ASN A 307 -12.97 -2.13 6.59
N GLU A 308 -14.24 -2.52 6.45
CA GLU A 308 -15.36 -2.02 7.27
C GLU A 308 -15.17 -2.25 8.77
N LYS A 309 -14.57 -3.38 9.17
CA LYS A 309 -14.35 -3.69 10.59
C LYS A 309 -13.40 -2.68 11.24
N LEU A 310 -12.30 -2.34 10.59
CA LEU A 310 -11.36 -1.33 11.08
C LEU A 310 -11.97 0.08 11.00
N ALA A 311 -12.62 0.43 9.89
CA ALA A 311 -13.28 1.73 9.72
C ALA A 311 -14.29 2.00 10.85
N ASN A 312 -15.16 1.03 11.15
CA ASN A 312 -16.12 1.13 12.25
C ASN A 312 -15.44 1.25 13.62
N LYS A 313 -14.32 0.57 13.83
CA LYS A 313 -13.56 0.68 15.09
C LYS A 313 -12.91 2.05 15.29
N LEU A 314 -12.58 2.74 14.20
CA LEU A 314 -11.96 4.07 14.23
C LEU A 314 -13.00 5.18 14.45
N ARG A 315 -14.27 4.93 14.15
CA ARG A 315 -15.37 5.90 14.33
C ARG A 315 -15.79 6.02 15.78
N SER A 316 -16.21 7.23 16.15
CA SER A 316 -16.90 7.49 17.43
C SER A 316 -18.40 7.25 17.35
N PHE A 317 -18.96 7.25 16.13
CA PHE A 317 -20.40 7.26 15.84
C PHE A 317 -21.15 8.44 16.49
N GLU A 318 -20.43 9.54 16.73
CA GLU A 318 -20.99 10.78 17.24
C GLU A 318 -20.55 11.99 16.37
N GLY A 319 -21.51 12.62 15.71
CA GLY A 319 -21.29 13.82 14.91
C GLY A 319 -20.37 13.61 13.70
N GLY A 320 -20.33 12.39 13.17
CA GLY A 320 -19.50 11.96 12.05
C GLY A 320 -18.02 11.82 12.36
N LYS A 321 -17.61 11.82 13.64
CA LYS A 321 -16.20 11.93 14.03
C LYS A 321 -15.46 10.60 14.12
N LEU A 322 -14.15 10.67 13.94
CA LEU A 322 -13.20 9.63 14.32
C LEU A 322 -12.82 9.75 15.80
N THR A 323 -12.58 8.60 16.43
CA THR A 323 -12.16 8.50 17.83
C THR A 323 -10.78 9.12 18.02
N MET A 324 -10.66 10.04 18.97
CA MET A 324 -9.39 10.59 19.44
C MET A 324 -9.41 10.72 20.97
N VAL A 325 -8.25 10.66 21.61
CA VAL A 325 -8.16 10.64 23.08
C VAL A 325 -7.50 11.92 23.62
N PRO A 326 -8.15 12.65 24.54
CA PRO A 326 -7.67 13.93 25.06
C PRO A 326 -6.69 13.76 26.24
N VAL A 327 -5.68 12.89 26.11
CA VAL A 327 -4.71 12.61 27.20
C VAL A 327 -3.90 13.85 27.62
N LEU A 328 -3.83 14.87 26.77
CA LEU A 328 -3.12 16.14 27.01
C LEU A 328 -4.06 17.32 27.31
N ALA A 329 -5.33 17.07 27.62
CA ALA A 329 -6.30 18.14 27.89
C ALA A 329 -5.92 19.03 29.09
N GLY A 330 -5.25 18.49 30.11
CA GLY A 330 -4.72 19.26 31.23
C GLY A 330 -3.72 20.36 30.80
N ASN A 331 -3.06 20.17 29.65
CA ASN A 331 -2.16 21.14 29.04
C ASN A 331 -2.86 22.02 27.98
N ARG A 332 -4.19 21.91 27.82
CA ARG A 332 -4.99 22.57 26.77
C ARG A 332 -4.53 22.23 25.35
N LEU A 333 -4.01 21.02 25.15
CA LEU A 333 -3.58 20.53 23.85
C LEU A 333 -4.67 19.66 23.21
N LYS A 334 -4.71 19.65 21.88
CA LYS A 334 -5.62 18.83 21.07
C LYS A 334 -5.39 17.33 21.33
N PRO A 335 -6.44 16.50 21.13
CA PRO A 335 -6.35 15.06 21.36
C PRO A 335 -5.40 14.37 20.36
N ILE A 336 -4.95 13.17 20.72
CA ILE A 336 -4.08 12.31 19.88
C ILE A 336 -4.84 11.05 19.45
N LEU A 337 -4.23 10.24 18.59
CA LEU A 337 -4.81 9.00 18.10
C LEU A 337 -5.19 8.03 19.25
N PRO A 338 -6.20 7.17 19.05
CA PRO A 338 -6.64 6.23 20.06
C PRO A 338 -5.61 5.11 20.30
N PRO A 339 -5.59 4.52 21.51
CA PRO A 339 -4.72 3.39 21.80
C PRO A 339 -5.19 2.12 21.09
N LYS A 340 -4.25 1.34 20.54
CA LYS A 340 -4.47 0.00 20.01
C LYS A 340 -4.60 -1.00 21.17
N LYS A 341 -5.83 -1.37 21.50
CA LYS A 341 -6.15 -2.32 22.59
C LYS A 341 -6.08 -3.79 22.17
N ASP A 342 -6.38 -4.07 20.90
CA ASP A 342 -6.33 -5.45 20.36
C ASP A 342 -4.92 -5.69 19.83
N GLN A 343 -4.26 -6.75 20.28
CA GLN A 343 -2.86 -7.04 19.96
C GLN A 343 -1.97 -5.79 20.15
N PRO A 344 -1.86 -5.30 21.39
CA PRO A 344 -1.25 -4.00 21.68
C PRO A 344 0.25 -3.94 21.36
N ASP A 345 0.90 -5.08 21.13
CA ASP A 345 2.31 -5.23 20.77
C ASP A 345 2.54 -5.42 19.24
N ASP A 346 1.48 -5.47 18.42
CA ASP A 346 1.65 -5.58 16.96
C ASP A 346 1.99 -4.21 16.34
N GLY A 347 3.20 -4.13 15.78
CA GLY A 347 3.71 -2.96 15.03
C GLY A 347 4.48 -1.94 15.87
N CYS A 348 4.80 -2.24 17.13
CA CYS A 348 5.50 -1.34 18.04
C CYS A 348 6.10 -2.07 19.26
N ILE A 349 7.00 -1.40 19.99
CA ILE A 349 7.62 -1.91 21.21
C ILE A 349 7.09 -1.11 22.41
N ARG A 350 6.36 -1.74 23.34
CA ARG A 350 5.81 -1.05 24.53
C ARG A 350 6.80 -1.03 25.70
N PRO A 351 7.06 0.15 26.32
CA PRO A 351 7.93 0.23 27.49
C PRO A 351 7.25 -0.24 28.78
N HIS A 352 5.91 -0.22 28.84
CA HIS A 352 5.10 -0.74 29.94
C HIS A 352 3.73 -1.20 29.43
N PRO A 353 3.09 -2.22 30.02
CA PRO A 353 1.77 -2.72 29.60
C PRO A 353 0.65 -1.68 29.51
N ASP A 354 0.72 -0.60 30.27
CA ASP A 354 -0.32 0.45 30.30
C ASP A 354 -0.20 1.45 29.15
N LEU A 355 0.97 1.55 28.52
CA LEU A 355 1.23 2.51 27.45
C LEU A 355 1.10 1.82 26.09
N HIS A 356 0.01 2.12 25.39
CA HIS A 356 -0.37 1.47 24.15
C HIS A 356 0.14 2.25 22.93
N CYS A 357 0.31 1.52 21.82
CA CYS A 357 0.60 2.11 20.53
C CYS A 357 -0.64 2.74 19.92
N PHE A 358 -0.47 3.57 18.89
CA PHE A 358 -1.61 4.19 18.23
C PHE A 358 -2.34 3.23 17.30
N LEU A 359 -3.66 3.39 17.24
CA LEU A 359 -4.54 2.77 16.27
C LEU A 359 -4.92 3.83 15.22
N ALA A 360 -4.79 3.47 13.94
CA ALA A 360 -5.19 4.29 12.79
C ALA A 360 -5.69 3.38 11.65
N GLY A 361 -5.99 3.97 10.48
CA GLY A 361 -6.40 3.23 9.28
C GLY A 361 -5.32 2.32 8.71
N ASP A 362 -4.04 2.66 8.90
CA ASP A 362 -2.89 1.84 8.52
C ASP A 362 -2.11 1.35 9.76
N ASN A 363 -1.63 0.10 9.71
CA ASN A 363 -0.98 -0.54 10.86
C ASN A 363 0.47 -0.06 11.10
N ARG A 364 1.07 0.65 10.14
CA ARG A 364 2.43 1.22 10.23
C ARG A 364 2.44 2.62 10.83
N VAL A 365 1.32 3.12 11.36
CA VAL A 365 1.25 4.43 12.05
C VAL A 365 2.31 4.61 13.15
N ASN A 366 2.75 3.51 13.76
CA ASN A 366 3.75 3.51 14.83
C ASN A 366 5.18 3.27 14.33
N GLU A 367 5.40 3.10 13.03
CA GLU A 367 6.71 2.74 12.46
C GLU A 367 7.77 3.77 12.82
N GLN A 368 7.45 5.06 12.72
CA GLN A 368 8.30 6.18 13.15
C GLN A 368 7.45 7.43 13.48
N LEU A 369 8.03 8.40 14.21
CA LEU A 369 7.27 9.52 14.81
C LEU A 369 6.64 10.49 13.80
N ALA A 370 7.30 10.80 12.69
CA ALA A 370 6.74 11.64 11.62
C ALA A 370 5.43 11.06 11.05
N LEU A 371 5.31 9.74 10.88
CA LEU A 371 4.05 9.11 10.49
C LEU A 371 2.98 9.32 11.56
N GLY A 372 3.29 9.00 12.83
CA GLY A 372 2.34 9.22 13.93
C GLY A 372 1.84 10.68 14.02
N VAL A 373 2.71 11.65 13.75
CA VAL A 373 2.34 13.08 13.64
C VAL A 373 1.37 13.30 12.48
N LEU A 374 1.68 12.85 11.26
CA LEU A 374 0.83 13.08 10.08
C LEU A 374 -0.52 12.37 10.17
N HIS A 375 -0.56 11.13 10.64
CA HIS A 375 -1.83 10.43 10.93
C HIS A 375 -2.69 11.21 11.92
N THR A 376 -2.07 11.74 12.99
CA THR A 376 -2.79 12.57 13.98
C THR A 376 -3.34 13.84 13.33
N ILE A 377 -2.55 14.53 12.50
CA ILE A 377 -2.96 15.77 11.82
C ILE A 377 -4.16 15.55 10.90
N PHE A 378 -4.15 14.52 10.06
CA PHE A 378 -5.27 14.26 9.15
C PHE A 378 -6.52 13.72 9.85
N THR A 379 -6.36 13.00 10.97
CA THR A 379 -7.50 12.61 11.83
C THR A 379 -8.13 13.84 12.50
N ARG A 380 -7.32 14.79 12.96
CA ARG A 380 -7.80 16.08 13.49
C ARG A 380 -8.52 16.87 12.40
N GLU A 381 -8.03 16.87 11.17
CA GLU A 381 -8.66 17.59 10.06
C GLU A 381 -10.04 17.04 9.72
N HIS A 382 -10.20 15.71 9.69
CA HIS A 382 -11.51 15.08 9.56
C HIS A 382 -12.47 15.57 10.64
N ASN A 383 -12.06 15.52 11.91
CA ASN A 383 -12.92 15.95 13.03
C ASN A 383 -13.23 17.45 13.00
N ARG A 384 -12.30 18.30 12.52
CA ARG A 384 -12.55 19.73 12.32
C ARG A 384 -13.65 19.95 11.28
N ILE A 385 -13.51 19.31 10.12
CA ILE A 385 -14.49 19.38 9.01
C ILE A 385 -15.86 18.85 9.47
N ALA A 386 -15.92 17.71 10.14
CA ALA A 386 -17.18 17.13 10.64
C ALA A 386 -17.92 18.08 11.60
N ASN A 387 -17.19 18.73 12.53
CA ASN A 387 -17.79 19.70 13.45
C ASN A 387 -18.37 20.92 12.70
N GLU A 388 -17.64 21.46 11.72
CA GLU A 388 -18.09 22.62 10.94
C GLU A 388 -19.28 22.28 10.05
N LEU A 389 -19.26 21.12 9.38
CA LEU A 389 -20.39 20.63 8.58
C LEU A 389 -21.63 20.36 9.44
N CYS A 390 -21.46 19.84 10.65
CA CYS A 390 -22.57 19.65 11.60
C CYS A 390 -23.23 20.98 11.98
N ALA A 391 -22.44 22.06 12.11
CA ALA A 391 -22.97 23.38 12.39
C ALA A 391 -23.65 24.02 11.17
N ILE A 392 -23.13 23.79 9.96
CA ILE A 392 -23.66 24.33 8.70
C ILE A 392 -24.94 23.58 8.27
N ASN A 393 -24.97 22.26 8.48
CA ASN A 393 -26.05 21.36 8.10
C ASN A 393 -26.58 20.58 9.32
N PRO A 394 -27.36 21.20 10.22
CA PRO A 394 -27.87 20.54 11.43
C PRO A 394 -28.81 19.35 11.17
N HIS A 395 -29.26 19.17 9.92
CA HIS A 395 -30.12 18.06 9.50
C HIS A 395 -29.34 16.81 9.06
N TRP A 396 -28.02 16.88 8.91
CA TRP A 396 -27.20 15.72 8.59
C TRP A 396 -27.04 14.81 9.80
N ASP A 397 -27.13 13.50 9.56
CA ASP A 397 -26.86 12.48 10.57
C ASP A 397 -25.36 12.15 10.65
N ASP A 398 -25.01 11.25 11.59
CA ASP A 398 -23.63 10.82 11.81
C ASP A 398 -22.97 10.27 10.53
N GLU A 399 -23.70 9.44 9.78
CA GLU A 399 -23.18 8.78 8.58
C GLU A 399 -22.89 9.79 7.47
N ARG A 400 -23.82 10.71 7.21
CA ARG A 400 -23.62 11.78 6.21
C ARG A 400 -22.43 12.66 6.58
N LEU A 401 -22.31 13.05 7.85
CA LEU A 401 -21.19 13.85 8.34
C LEU A 401 -19.85 13.13 8.16
N TYR A 402 -19.80 11.84 8.49
CA TYR A 402 -18.61 11.00 8.31
C TYR A 402 -18.20 10.91 6.84
N GLN A 403 -19.14 10.57 5.95
CA GLN A 403 -18.85 10.35 4.53
C GLN A 403 -18.45 11.64 3.81
N GLU A 404 -19.13 12.77 4.06
CA GLU A 404 -18.75 14.06 3.47
C GLU A 404 -17.39 14.53 3.98
N SER A 405 -17.11 14.38 5.28
CA SER A 405 -15.80 14.71 5.84
C SER A 405 -14.69 13.82 5.26
N ARG A 406 -14.94 12.51 5.13
CA ARG A 406 -14.04 11.55 4.47
C ARG A 406 -13.75 11.93 3.03
N LYS A 407 -14.79 12.25 2.27
CA LYS A 407 -14.70 12.66 0.86
C LYS A 407 -13.87 13.94 0.69
N ILE A 408 -14.09 14.95 1.54
CA ILE A 408 -13.31 16.20 1.53
C ILE A 408 -11.84 15.93 1.86
N VAL A 409 -11.54 15.17 2.92
CA VAL A 409 -10.15 14.85 3.28
C VAL A 409 -9.44 14.07 2.17
N GLY A 410 -10.10 13.09 1.55
CA GLY A 410 -9.57 12.39 0.38
C GLY A 410 -9.24 13.35 -0.77
N ALA A 411 -10.15 14.28 -1.09
CA ALA A 411 -9.92 15.31 -2.10
C ALA A 411 -8.76 16.25 -1.75
N MET A 412 -8.58 16.61 -0.48
CA MET A 412 -7.44 17.41 -0.02
C MET A 412 -6.12 16.69 -0.24
N ILE A 413 -6.05 15.39 0.06
CA ILE A 413 -4.83 14.59 -0.12
C ILE A 413 -4.54 14.39 -1.61
N GLN A 414 -5.56 14.11 -2.44
CA GLN A 414 -5.43 14.10 -3.90
C GLN A 414 -4.88 15.44 -4.42
N HIS A 415 -5.47 16.56 -4.00
CA HIS A 415 -5.04 17.89 -4.42
C HIS A 415 -3.59 18.17 -4.01
N ILE A 416 -3.23 17.99 -2.74
CA ILE A 416 -1.86 18.23 -2.23
C ILE A 416 -0.85 17.34 -2.97
N THR A 417 -1.19 16.07 -3.21
CA THR A 417 -0.29 15.13 -3.90
C THR A 417 0.04 15.60 -5.32
N TYR A 418 -0.96 16.01 -6.11
CA TYR A 418 -0.74 16.41 -7.50
C TYR A 418 -0.34 17.89 -7.67
N ASN A 419 -0.64 18.75 -6.70
CA ASN A 419 -0.35 20.18 -6.75
C ASN A 419 1.01 20.54 -6.13
N GLU A 420 1.44 19.82 -5.08
CA GLU A 420 2.65 20.15 -4.32
C GLU A 420 3.71 19.04 -4.39
N PHE A 421 3.34 17.77 -4.18
CA PHE A 421 4.31 16.67 -4.07
C PHE A 421 4.86 16.22 -5.44
N LEU A 422 3.98 15.79 -6.36
CA LEU A 422 4.38 15.25 -7.67
C LEU A 422 5.15 16.23 -8.56
N PRO A 423 4.80 17.54 -8.63
CA PRO A 423 5.58 18.50 -9.41
C PRO A 423 7.03 18.58 -8.96
N LYS A 424 7.29 18.50 -7.65
CA LYS A 424 8.64 18.51 -7.08
C LYS A 424 9.35 17.16 -7.30
N LEU A 425 8.62 16.06 -7.21
CA LEU A 425 9.16 14.71 -7.40
C LEU A 425 9.60 14.46 -8.85
N LEU A 426 8.74 14.78 -9.82
CA LEU A 426 8.84 14.32 -11.21
C LEU A 426 9.33 15.39 -12.18
N GLY A 427 9.28 16.66 -11.78
CA GLY A 427 9.58 17.81 -12.63
C GLY A 427 8.54 18.06 -13.72
N LYS A 428 8.59 19.27 -14.30
CA LYS A 428 7.57 19.79 -15.23
C LYS A 428 7.39 18.92 -16.48
N PHE A 429 8.50 18.45 -17.07
CA PHE A 429 8.45 17.65 -18.30
C PHE A 429 7.67 16.35 -18.10
N THR A 430 7.97 15.61 -17.03
CA THR A 430 7.31 14.34 -16.71
C THR A 430 5.85 14.57 -16.34
N MET A 431 5.55 15.60 -15.53
CA MET A 431 4.18 15.98 -15.18
C MET A 431 3.31 16.18 -16.43
N LYS A 432 3.81 16.96 -17.40
CA LYS A 432 3.13 17.21 -18.67
C LYS A 432 3.01 15.94 -19.52
N LYS A 433 4.09 15.18 -19.67
CA LYS A 433 4.13 13.95 -20.50
C LYS A 433 3.07 12.93 -20.07
N TYR A 434 2.79 12.82 -18.78
CA TYR A 434 1.84 11.86 -18.23
C TYR A 434 0.47 12.46 -17.88
N GLY A 435 0.23 13.75 -18.18
CA GLY A 435 -1.06 14.42 -17.94
C GLY A 435 -1.40 14.60 -16.46
N LEU A 436 -0.39 14.80 -15.61
CA LEU A 436 -0.55 14.89 -14.16
C LEU A 436 -0.90 16.30 -13.67
N GLU A 437 -0.71 17.32 -14.51
CA GLU A 437 -1.05 18.71 -14.19
C GLU A 437 -2.55 18.87 -13.87
N LEU A 438 -2.87 19.64 -12.83
CA LEU A 438 -4.24 19.93 -12.40
C LEU A 438 -4.83 21.09 -13.22
N THR A 439 -6.15 21.16 -13.32
CA THR A 439 -6.79 22.34 -13.92
C THR A 439 -6.79 23.49 -12.91
N THR A 440 -6.55 24.71 -13.36
CA THR A 440 -6.50 25.88 -12.46
C THR A 440 -7.89 26.26 -11.93
N GLN A 441 -8.94 26.01 -12.71
CA GLN A 441 -10.33 26.30 -12.35
C GLN A 441 -11.26 25.22 -12.91
N GLY A 442 -12.40 25.02 -12.24
CA GLY A 442 -13.45 24.11 -12.67
C GLY A 442 -13.02 22.64 -12.70
N PHE A 443 -13.80 21.83 -13.40
CA PHE A 443 -13.64 20.38 -13.48
C PHE A 443 -12.49 19.94 -14.39
N SER A 444 -12.14 18.66 -14.30
CA SER A 444 -11.33 17.94 -15.28
C SER A 444 -12.17 16.81 -15.87
N ASN A 445 -12.11 16.61 -17.19
CA ASN A 445 -12.77 15.47 -17.86
C ASN A 445 -11.74 14.39 -18.19
N SER A 446 -10.88 14.02 -17.23
CA SER A 446 -9.80 13.06 -17.43
C SER A 446 -10.15 11.62 -17.06
N TYR A 447 -11.39 11.36 -16.59
CA TYR A 447 -11.82 10.02 -16.25
C TYR A 447 -11.82 9.10 -17.47
N ASP A 448 -11.18 7.95 -17.33
CA ASP A 448 -11.04 6.90 -18.33
C ASP A 448 -11.43 5.56 -17.69
N PRO A 449 -12.59 4.98 -18.01
CA PRO A 449 -13.02 3.70 -17.45
C PRO A 449 -12.16 2.52 -17.89
N ASP A 450 -11.29 2.67 -18.89
CA ASP A 450 -10.36 1.62 -19.33
C ASP A 450 -9.01 1.71 -18.60
N ALA A 451 -8.80 2.74 -17.76
CA ALA A 451 -7.59 2.89 -16.96
C ALA A 451 -7.66 2.07 -15.67
N ASP A 452 -6.88 0.98 -15.62
CA ASP A 452 -6.70 0.17 -14.41
C ASP A 452 -5.90 0.91 -13.33
N ILE A 453 -6.56 1.23 -12.22
CA ILE A 453 -5.95 1.93 -11.09
C ILE A 453 -5.14 1.03 -10.14
N THR A 454 -5.11 -0.28 -10.36
CA THR A 454 -4.36 -1.22 -9.51
C THR A 454 -2.88 -0.82 -9.47
N VAL A 455 -2.29 -0.69 -8.28
CA VAL A 455 -0.88 -0.27 -8.15
C VAL A 455 0.07 -1.35 -8.71
N PRO A 456 1.07 -1.00 -9.54
CA PRO A 456 2.07 -1.95 -10.02
C PRO A 456 2.99 -2.51 -8.94
N ALA A 457 3.37 -3.79 -9.04
CA ALA A 457 4.30 -4.41 -8.09
C ALA A 457 5.65 -3.67 -8.00
N ALA A 458 6.18 -3.20 -9.14
CA ALA A 458 7.44 -2.46 -9.16
C ALA A 458 7.36 -1.04 -8.58
N PHE A 459 6.15 -0.48 -8.45
CA PHE A 459 5.95 0.77 -7.73
C PHE A 459 6.21 0.56 -6.23
N GLY A 460 5.48 -0.38 -5.60
CA GLY A 460 5.59 -0.65 -4.16
C GLY A 460 6.84 -1.42 -3.73
N ALA A 461 7.38 -2.30 -4.58
CA ALA A 461 8.57 -3.09 -4.25
C ALA A 461 9.90 -2.38 -4.59
N ALA A 462 9.87 -1.28 -5.36
CA ALA A 462 11.08 -0.58 -5.78
C ALA A 462 10.89 0.93 -5.97
N ALA A 463 10.17 1.39 -7.00
CA ALA A 463 10.25 2.78 -7.45
C ALA A 463 9.82 3.81 -6.40
N PHE A 464 8.74 3.55 -5.65
CA PHE A 464 8.24 4.47 -4.63
C PHE A 464 8.98 4.34 -3.28
N ARG A 465 9.90 3.38 -3.16
CA ARG A 465 10.87 3.27 -2.05
C ARG A 465 12.08 4.19 -2.22
N PHE A 466 12.04 5.14 -3.15
CA PHE A 466 13.10 6.15 -3.32
C PHE A 466 13.26 7.01 -2.07
N GLY A 467 12.18 7.21 -1.28
CA GLY A 467 12.21 7.99 -0.05
C GLY A 467 13.18 7.48 1.01
N HIS A 468 13.64 6.23 0.92
CA HIS A 468 14.61 5.68 1.87
C HIS A 468 16.01 6.33 1.76
N SER A 469 16.41 6.86 0.61
CA SER A 469 17.67 7.64 0.50
C SER A 469 17.53 9.08 1.00
N LEU A 470 16.29 9.56 1.16
CA LEU A 470 16.00 10.92 1.65
C LEU A 470 16.11 11.06 3.18
N LEU A 471 16.20 9.94 3.91
CA LEU A 471 16.13 9.93 5.37
C LEU A 471 17.40 10.55 5.99
N PRO A 472 17.26 11.54 6.89
CA PRO A 472 18.37 12.01 7.72
C PRO A 472 18.69 11.01 8.84
N ASP A 473 19.77 11.25 9.59
CA ASP A 473 20.15 10.39 10.73
C ASP A 473 19.25 10.58 11.97
N ALA A 474 18.57 11.70 12.05
CA ALA A 474 17.78 12.06 13.22
C ALA A 474 16.60 12.93 12.82
N MET A 475 15.52 12.86 13.58
CA MET A 475 14.40 13.79 13.50
C MET A 475 14.63 14.94 14.47
N GLU A 476 14.55 16.17 13.97
CA GLU A 476 14.74 17.38 14.78
C GLU A 476 13.44 17.84 15.46
N ARG A 477 13.58 18.59 16.55
CA ARG A 477 12.51 19.31 17.25
C ARG A 477 12.80 20.80 17.21
N TRP A 478 11.77 21.58 16.91
CA TRP A 478 11.87 23.03 16.75
C TRP A 478 10.78 23.75 17.53
N SER A 479 11.08 24.96 18.01
CA SER A 479 10.11 25.81 18.70
C SER A 479 9.20 26.55 17.70
N ALA A 480 8.07 27.08 18.17
CA ALA A 480 7.16 27.92 17.40
C ALA A 480 7.83 29.16 16.76
N ALA A 481 8.98 29.58 17.29
CA ALA A 481 9.81 30.66 16.73
C ALA A 481 10.83 30.16 15.68
N HIS A 482 10.71 28.93 15.20
CA HIS A 482 11.67 28.26 14.31
C HIS A 482 13.10 28.30 14.86
N LYS A 483 13.27 27.94 16.15
CA LYS A 483 14.59 27.67 16.74
C LYS A 483 14.74 26.18 17.05
N PHE A 484 15.87 25.59 16.67
CA PHE A 484 16.24 24.23 17.01
C PHE A 484 16.22 24.01 18.53
N LEU A 485 15.62 22.89 18.97
CA LEU A 485 15.51 22.51 20.39
C LEU A 485 16.27 21.23 20.72
N GLY A 486 16.50 20.36 19.74
CA GLY A 486 17.16 19.07 19.91
C GLY A 486 16.77 18.10 18.80
N SER A 487 17.33 16.91 18.82
CA SER A 487 17.03 15.85 17.86
C SER A 487 17.03 14.48 18.52
N ARG A 488 16.45 13.50 17.82
CA ARG A 488 16.40 12.09 18.22
C ARG A 488 16.81 11.24 17.01
N ARG A 489 17.71 10.30 17.19
CA ARG A 489 18.12 9.38 16.12
C ARG A 489 16.97 8.47 15.72
N PHE A 490 16.89 8.09 14.46
CA PHE A 490 15.83 7.19 14.00
C PHE A 490 15.85 5.83 14.70
N SER A 491 17.05 5.27 14.95
CA SER A 491 17.24 4.03 15.72
C SER A 491 16.63 4.06 17.13
N GLU A 492 16.43 5.24 17.72
CA GLU A 492 15.84 5.39 19.07
C GLU A 492 14.31 5.56 19.04
N MET A 493 13.70 5.76 17.88
CA MET A 493 12.26 6.11 17.76
C MET A 493 11.46 5.15 16.89
N PHE A 494 12.11 4.31 16.09
CA PHE A 494 11.39 3.30 15.32
C PHE A 494 10.54 2.44 16.26
N GLN A 495 9.26 2.23 15.89
CA GLN A 495 8.32 1.42 16.66
C GLN A 495 8.05 1.92 18.10
N GLN A 496 8.41 3.17 18.41
CA GLN A 496 8.33 3.76 19.75
C GLN A 496 7.65 5.15 19.71
N PRO A 497 6.32 5.21 19.54
CA PRO A 497 5.58 6.45 19.28
C PRO A 497 5.36 7.36 20.52
N TYR A 498 5.95 7.00 21.67
CA TYR A 498 5.57 7.54 22.98
C TYR A 498 5.98 8.98 23.22
N ASP A 499 6.92 9.50 22.44
CA ASP A 499 7.26 10.92 22.46
C ASP A 499 6.06 11.81 22.11
N LEU A 500 5.05 11.32 21.38
CA LEU A 500 3.82 12.06 21.08
C LEU A 500 2.88 12.22 22.29
N HIS A 501 3.12 11.48 23.38
CA HIS A 501 2.40 11.67 24.64
C HIS A 501 3.01 12.80 25.50
N LYS A 502 4.10 13.43 25.05
CA LYS A 502 4.73 14.54 25.78
C LYS A 502 4.11 15.87 25.36
N PRO A 503 3.70 16.74 26.30
CA PRO A 503 3.08 18.02 25.98
C PRO A 503 3.92 18.86 24.99
N GLY A 504 3.32 19.20 23.85
CA GLY A 504 3.90 20.06 22.82
C GLY A 504 4.93 19.38 21.89
N TRP A 505 5.28 18.11 22.09
CA TRP A 505 6.29 17.44 21.26
C TRP A 505 5.81 17.16 19.83
N LEU A 506 4.52 16.87 19.64
CA LEU A 506 3.92 16.70 18.31
C LEU A 506 4.21 17.92 17.41
N ASP A 507 3.91 19.12 17.88
CA ASP A 507 4.17 20.36 17.15
C ASP A 507 5.67 20.62 16.95
N GLN A 508 6.50 20.27 17.93
CA GLN A 508 7.94 20.45 17.81
C GLN A 508 8.54 19.56 16.73
N TYR A 509 8.08 18.32 16.61
CA TYR A 509 8.44 17.40 15.54
C TYR A 509 7.88 17.84 14.19
N LEU A 510 6.63 18.31 14.15
CA LEU A 510 6.03 18.89 12.94
C LEU A 510 6.84 20.09 12.44
N LEU A 511 7.24 20.99 13.34
CA LEU A 511 8.14 22.09 13.04
C LEU A 511 9.52 21.58 12.63
N GLY A 512 10.02 20.49 13.21
CA GLY A 512 11.22 19.81 12.73
C GLY A 512 11.12 19.42 11.27
N MET A 513 10.05 18.71 10.90
CA MET A 513 9.85 18.25 9.52
C MET A 513 9.83 19.39 8.50
N VAL A 514 9.32 20.58 8.84
CA VAL A 514 9.24 21.72 7.90
C VAL A 514 10.48 22.63 7.90
N ASN A 515 11.40 22.46 8.87
CA ASN A 515 12.65 23.25 8.95
C ASN A 515 13.89 22.43 8.56
N GLN A 516 13.88 21.13 8.85
CA GLN A 516 14.97 20.21 8.59
C GLN A 516 15.06 19.90 7.10
N ALA A 517 16.27 19.93 6.53
CA ALA A 517 16.52 19.52 5.16
C ALA A 517 16.52 17.98 5.04
N SER A 518 16.04 17.49 3.90
CA SER A 518 16.16 16.08 3.52
C SER A 518 17.58 15.73 3.07
N GLN A 519 17.97 14.45 3.17
CA GLN A 519 19.16 13.94 2.45
C GLN A 519 18.90 13.88 0.95
N ALA A 520 19.97 13.78 0.15
CA ALA A 520 19.90 13.67 -1.31
C ALA A 520 19.24 12.36 -1.78
N MET A 521 18.47 12.42 -2.87
CA MET A 521 18.12 11.21 -3.63
C MET A 521 19.35 10.76 -4.42
N ASP A 522 20.13 9.84 -3.85
CA ASP A 522 21.28 9.24 -4.51
C ASP A 522 21.61 7.83 -3.99
N ASP A 523 22.83 7.36 -4.27
CA ASP A 523 23.30 6.05 -3.87
C ASP A 523 23.52 5.90 -2.36
N ALA A 524 23.56 6.99 -1.58
CA ALA A 524 23.79 6.95 -0.14
C ALA A 524 22.50 6.68 0.66
N VAL A 525 22.65 5.97 1.79
CA VAL A 525 21.56 5.71 2.74
C VAL A 525 22.14 5.72 4.16
N THR A 526 21.47 6.42 5.08
CA THR A 526 21.90 6.54 6.47
C THR A 526 22.06 5.18 7.17
N SER A 527 23.08 5.07 8.03
CA SER A 527 23.31 3.91 8.91
C SER A 527 22.13 3.63 9.83
N GLN A 528 21.30 4.64 10.12
CA GLN A 528 20.11 4.47 10.95
C GLN A 528 19.10 3.48 10.35
N VAL A 529 19.12 3.26 9.03
CA VAL A 529 18.29 2.26 8.37
C VAL A 529 19.07 1.15 7.68
N THR A 530 20.38 1.29 7.42
CA THR A 530 21.19 0.20 6.84
C THR A 530 21.85 -0.70 7.89
N ASN A 531 21.94 -0.25 9.14
CA ASN A 531 22.54 -0.99 10.25
C ASN A 531 21.63 -1.06 11.49
N HIS A 532 20.75 -0.07 11.68
CA HIS A 532 19.96 0.11 12.91
C HIS A 532 18.44 0.14 12.69
N LEU A 533 17.94 -0.36 11.54
CA LEU A 533 16.50 -0.40 11.27
C LEU A 533 15.79 -1.28 12.31
N PHE A 534 14.74 -0.77 12.96
CA PHE A 534 14.01 -1.48 14.02
C PHE A 534 14.94 -2.07 15.09
N GLN A 535 16.01 -1.34 15.43
CA GLN A 535 16.87 -1.70 16.54
C GLN A 535 16.03 -1.82 17.82
N GLU A 536 16.04 -3.01 18.41
CA GLU A 536 15.40 -3.24 19.71
C GLU A 536 16.20 -2.51 20.80
N PRO A 537 15.55 -1.92 21.83
CA PRO A 537 16.24 -1.13 22.86
C PRO A 537 17.36 -1.87 23.61
N ALA A 538 17.31 -3.21 23.66
CA ALA A 538 18.31 -4.06 24.30
C ALA A 538 19.56 -4.29 23.42
N ASN A 539 19.52 -3.92 22.14
CA ASN A 539 20.56 -4.17 21.15
C ASN A 539 21.16 -2.85 20.66
N ASP A 540 22.38 -2.92 20.15
CA ASP A 540 23.11 -1.83 19.50
C ASP A 540 23.19 -2.00 17.97
N TYR A 541 22.36 -2.90 17.42
CA TYR A 541 22.20 -3.17 15.99
C TYR A 541 20.72 -3.45 15.67
N GLY A 542 20.35 -3.29 14.40
CA GLY A 542 19.02 -3.60 13.89
C GLY A 542 19.11 -4.42 12.60
N LYS A 543 18.23 -4.13 11.65
CA LYS A 543 18.21 -4.69 10.30
C LYS A 543 18.82 -3.71 9.28
N ASP A 544 18.89 -4.16 8.04
CA ASP A 544 19.33 -3.37 6.89
C ASP A 544 18.20 -3.19 5.87
N LEU A 545 17.64 -1.98 5.82
CA LEU A 545 16.55 -1.60 4.92
C LEU A 545 16.94 -1.70 3.44
N ALA A 546 18.16 -1.33 3.06
CA ALA A 546 18.61 -1.40 1.67
C ALA A 546 18.73 -2.85 1.22
N SER A 547 19.28 -3.71 2.07
CA SER A 547 19.32 -5.17 1.84
C SER A 547 17.92 -5.77 1.74
N ILE A 548 17.00 -5.35 2.62
CA ILE A 548 15.60 -5.79 2.59
C ILE A 548 14.91 -5.33 1.31
N ASN A 549 15.10 -4.10 0.84
CA ASN A 549 14.50 -3.60 -0.41
C ASN A 549 14.97 -4.45 -1.61
N ILE A 550 16.27 -4.73 -1.68
CA ILE A 550 16.85 -5.58 -2.74
C ILE A 550 16.27 -6.99 -2.69
N GLN A 551 16.31 -7.64 -1.53
CA GLN A 551 15.82 -9.00 -1.39
C GLN A 551 14.30 -9.10 -1.59
N ARG A 552 13.53 -8.10 -1.15
CA ARG A 552 12.07 -8.00 -1.35
C ARG A 552 11.74 -7.89 -2.83
N ALA A 553 12.44 -7.03 -3.57
CA ALA A 553 12.24 -6.91 -5.02
C ALA A 553 12.54 -8.23 -5.76
N ARG A 554 13.60 -8.94 -5.36
CA ARG A 554 13.92 -10.28 -5.93
C ARG A 554 12.87 -11.33 -5.56
N GLU A 555 12.33 -11.29 -4.34
CA GLU A 555 11.24 -12.16 -3.87
C GLU A 555 9.90 -11.86 -4.51
N HIS A 556 9.69 -10.62 -4.96
CA HIS A 556 8.51 -10.21 -5.70
C HIS A 556 8.65 -10.43 -7.21
N GLY A 557 9.76 -11.03 -7.66
CA GLY A 557 10.04 -11.27 -9.08
C GLY A 557 10.11 -9.96 -9.88
N ILE A 558 10.62 -8.87 -9.29
CA ILE A 558 10.79 -7.60 -10.00
C ILE A 558 11.95 -7.74 -11.00
N PRO A 559 11.73 -7.47 -12.31
CA PRO A 559 12.79 -7.52 -13.31
C PRO A 559 13.91 -6.51 -13.03
N SER A 560 15.07 -6.75 -13.65
CA SER A 560 16.26 -5.92 -13.48
C SER A 560 16.06 -4.47 -13.93
N TYR A 561 16.94 -3.59 -13.47
CA TYR A 561 16.99 -2.18 -13.89
C TYR A 561 17.05 -2.02 -15.42
N SER A 562 17.81 -2.87 -16.12
CA SER A 562 17.92 -2.83 -17.59
C SER A 562 16.57 -3.11 -18.28
N ALA A 563 15.78 -4.05 -17.76
CA ALA A 563 14.45 -4.34 -18.29
C ALA A 563 13.48 -3.15 -18.13
N TRP A 564 13.55 -2.46 -16.99
CA TRP A 564 12.73 -1.28 -16.74
C TRP A 564 13.14 -0.07 -17.56
N ARG A 565 14.44 0.12 -17.83
CA ARG A 565 14.90 1.12 -18.81
C ARG A 565 14.28 0.87 -20.18
N GLN A 566 14.27 -0.37 -20.66
CA GLN A 566 13.64 -0.72 -21.93
C GLN A 566 12.13 -0.47 -21.95
N TYR A 567 11.42 -0.84 -20.88
CA TYR A 567 10.00 -0.52 -20.72
C TYR A 567 9.75 0.99 -20.86
N CYS A 568 10.56 1.80 -20.18
CA CYS A 568 10.51 3.26 -20.20
C CYS A 568 11.08 3.92 -21.46
N LYS A 569 11.43 3.13 -22.49
CA LYS A 569 12.02 3.59 -23.76
C LYS A 569 13.35 4.33 -23.58
N LEU A 570 14.09 3.97 -22.53
CA LEU A 570 15.46 4.40 -22.27
C LEU A 570 16.44 3.37 -22.84
N PRO A 571 17.70 3.76 -23.12
CA PRO A 571 18.72 2.82 -23.56
C PRO A 571 18.89 1.65 -22.58
N ALA A 572 18.85 0.43 -23.12
CA ALA A 572 19.15 -0.79 -22.36
C ALA A 572 20.61 -0.77 -21.87
N ILE A 573 20.83 -1.29 -20.67
CA ILE A 573 22.18 -1.47 -20.15
C ILE A 573 22.70 -2.83 -20.60
N LYS A 574 23.74 -2.83 -21.43
CA LYS A 574 24.42 -4.03 -21.94
C LYS A 574 25.90 -4.10 -21.57
N SER A 575 26.46 -2.98 -21.09
CA SER A 575 27.85 -2.90 -20.63
C SER A 575 27.95 -1.97 -19.43
N TRP A 576 28.98 -2.16 -18.60
CA TRP A 576 29.25 -1.27 -17.47
C TRP A 576 29.47 0.18 -17.92
N SER A 577 30.10 0.36 -19.09
CA SER A 577 30.32 1.69 -19.67
C SER A 577 29.01 2.42 -20.00
N SER A 578 27.95 1.71 -20.39
CA SER A 578 26.67 2.35 -20.69
C SER A 578 25.92 2.83 -19.43
N MET A 579 26.35 2.44 -18.23
CA MET A 579 25.78 2.95 -16.98
C MET A 579 26.40 4.29 -16.55
N LEU A 580 27.61 4.61 -17.01
CA LEU A 580 28.36 5.80 -16.58
C LEU A 580 27.70 7.12 -16.99
N THR A 581 26.80 7.09 -17.98
CA THR A 581 25.99 8.23 -18.39
C THR A 581 24.98 8.63 -17.32
N ASP A 582 24.36 7.63 -16.68
CA ASP A 582 23.22 7.83 -15.79
C ASP A 582 23.58 7.64 -14.31
N ILE A 583 24.68 6.97 -13.99
CA ILE A 583 25.08 6.59 -12.62
C ILE A 583 26.53 7.02 -12.36
N SER A 584 26.88 7.29 -11.11
CA SER A 584 28.24 7.73 -10.74
C SER A 584 29.31 6.66 -11.00
N ASN A 585 30.53 7.08 -11.35
CA ASN A 585 31.64 6.17 -11.62
C ASN A 585 31.94 5.24 -10.43
N ALA A 586 31.86 5.77 -9.20
CA ALA A 586 32.10 5.00 -7.99
C ALA A 586 31.03 3.90 -7.81
N THR A 587 29.77 4.25 -8.04
CA THR A 587 28.64 3.31 -7.94
C THR A 587 28.71 2.24 -9.04
N VAL A 588 29.01 2.61 -10.29
CA VAL A 588 29.22 1.65 -11.39
C VAL A 588 30.39 0.71 -11.10
N LYS A 589 31.49 1.23 -10.53
CA LYS A 589 32.62 0.38 -10.10
C LYS A 589 32.20 -0.61 -9.01
N ALA A 590 31.42 -0.19 -8.03
CA ALA A 590 30.90 -1.07 -7.00
C ALA A 590 29.99 -2.16 -7.58
N TYR A 591 29.13 -1.84 -8.55
CA TYR A 591 28.34 -2.85 -9.27
C TYR A 591 29.21 -3.81 -10.07
N TYR A 592 30.23 -3.31 -10.78
CA TYR A 592 31.18 -4.12 -11.52
C TYR A 592 31.90 -5.15 -10.62
N ASP A 593 32.23 -4.77 -9.39
CA ASP A 593 32.91 -5.64 -8.42
C ASP A 593 31.98 -6.68 -7.76
N LEU A 594 30.67 -6.55 -7.94
CA LEU A 594 29.65 -7.37 -7.27
C LEU A 594 28.90 -8.27 -8.24
N TYR A 595 28.39 -7.71 -9.34
CA TYR A 595 27.52 -8.38 -10.29
C TYR A 595 28.33 -8.94 -11.45
N THR A 596 27.97 -10.13 -11.92
CA THR A 596 28.60 -10.76 -13.09
C THR A 596 28.33 -9.99 -14.40
N THR A 597 27.13 -9.43 -14.54
CA THR A 597 26.70 -8.67 -15.72
C THR A 597 25.85 -7.46 -15.31
N PRO A 598 25.92 -6.34 -16.03
CA PRO A 598 25.11 -5.16 -15.73
C PRO A 598 23.61 -5.38 -16.00
N GLU A 599 23.24 -6.43 -16.74
CA GLU A 599 21.85 -6.79 -16.99
C GLU A 599 21.12 -7.31 -15.73
N ASP A 600 21.87 -7.68 -14.69
CA ASP A 600 21.32 -8.26 -13.45
C ASP A 600 21.06 -7.23 -12.34
N VAL A 601 21.52 -5.98 -12.48
CA VAL A 601 21.46 -4.98 -11.41
C VAL A 601 20.02 -4.75 -10.96
N ASP A 602 19.79 -4.83 -9.65
CA ASP A 602 18.46 -4.69 -9.05
C ASP A 602 17.87 -3.30 -9.28
N LEU A 603 16.56 -3.27 -9.60
CA LEU A 603 15.84 -2.03 -9.93
C LEU A 603 15.96 -0.97 -8.82
N TRP A 604 15.75 -1.35 -7.55
CA TRP A 604 15.77 -0.37 -6.46
C TRP A 604 17.15 0.28 -6.32
N SER A 605 18.21 -0.54 -6.25
CA SER A 605 19.59 -0.10 -6.03
C SER A 605 20.07 0.84 -7.14
N ALA A 606 19.87 0.46 -8.41
CA ALA A 606 20.23 1.32 -9.54
C ALA A 606 19.32 2.55 -9.67
N GLY A 607 18.02 2.40 -9.39
CA GLY A 607 17.06 3.49 -9.53
C GLY A 607 17.29 4.64 -8.57
N VAL A 608 17.68 4.38 -7.31
CA VAL A 608 18.11 5.44 -6.37
C VAL A 608 19.47 6.03 -6.73
N SER A 609 20.32 5.26 -7.41
CA SER A 609 21.64 5.71 -7.86
C SER A 609 21.62 6.49 -9.18
N GLU A 610 20.47 6.53 -9.86
CA GLU A 610 20.29 7.16 -11.15
C GLU A 610 20.23 8.68 -11.00
N ARG A 611 21.03 9.41 -11.77
CA ARG A 611 21.05 10.87 -11.76
C ARG A 611 19.65 11.42 -12.02
N SER A 612 19.23 12.34 -11.17
CA SER A 612 17.97 13.06 -11.33
C SER A 612 17.96 13.87 -12.63
N ILE A 613 16.77 14.04 -13.21
CA ILE A 613 16.54 14.98 -14.32
C ILE A 613 16.51 16.41 -13.74
N ASP A 614 16.85 17.42 -14.55
CA ASP A 614 16.68 18.83 -14.16
C ASP A 614 15.23 19.10 -13.67
N ASP A 615 15.10 19.83 -12.57
CA ASP A 615 13.83 20.10 -11.85
C ASP A 615 13.07 18.85 -11.31
N SER A 616 13.69 17.68 -11.28
CA SER A 616 13.15 16.43 -10.70
C SER A 616 13.99 15.96 -9.51
N ILE A 617 13.39 15.20 -8.59
CA ILE A 617 14.12 14.51 -7.51
C ILE A 617 14.60 13.14 -7.98
N VAL A 618 13.79 12.43 -8.76
CA VAL A 618 14.12 11.07 -9.21
C VAL A 618 14.73 11.04 -10.60
N GLY A 619 15.51 9.99 -10.88
CA GLY A 619 16.01 9.66 -12.21
C GLY A 619 14.92 9.22 -13.19
N PRO A 620 15.22 9.16 -14.50
CA PRO A 620 14.25 8.87 -15.56
C PRO A 620 13.53 7.53 -15.44
N THR A 621 14.16 6.49 -14.88
CA THR A 621 13.55 5.16 -14.74
C THR A 621 12.45 5.18 -13.67
N PHE A 622 12.77 5.68 -12.47
CA PHE A 622 11.77 5.85 -11.41
C PHE A 622 10.71 6.88 -11.80
N GLY A 623 11.10 8.00 -12.41
CA GLY A 623 10.16 9.01 -12.90
C GLY A 623 9.11 8.43 -13.85
N CYS A 624 9.51 7.52 -14.75
CA CYS A 624 8.60 6.81 -15.66
C CYS A 624 7.61 5.89 -14.92
N ILE A 625 8.08 5.04 -13.99
CA ILE A 625 7.24 4.09 -13.25
C ILE A 625 6.25 4.83 -12.35
N ILE A 626 6.74 5.82 -11.60
CA ILE A 626 5.94 6.65 -10.69
C ILE A 626 4.91 7.44 -11.50
N ALA A 627 5.32 8.16 -12.55
CA ALA A 627 4.40 8.96 -13.35
C ALA A 627 3.33 8.13 -14.07
N LYS A 628 3.67 6.93 -14.56
CA LYS A 628 2.66 6.01 -15.13
C LYS A 628 1.63 5.61 -14.07
N THR A 629 2.08 5.26 -12.87
CA THR A 629 1.20 4.85 -11.77
C THR A 629 0.25 5.99 -11.38
N PHE A 630 0.76 7.20 -11.11
CA PHE A 630 -0.10 8.35 -10.80
C PHE A 630 -0.98 8.79 -11.98
N SER A 631 -0.57 8.56 -13.24
CA SER A 631 -1.45 8.83 -14.40
C SER A 631 -2.67 7.91 -14.38
N ASP A 632 -2.46 6.62 -14.09
CA ASP A 632 -3.53 5.64 -13.96
C ASP A 632 -4.44 6.00 -12.79
N LEU A 633 -3.87 6.28 -11.62
CA LEU A 633 -4.64 6.66 -10.43
C LEU A 633 -5.52 7.90 -10.65
N LYS A 634 -5.02 8.93 -11.35
CA LYS A 634 -5.83 10.12 -11.66
C LYS A 634 -6.95 9.83 -12.65
N LYS A 635 -6.65 9.07 -13.71
CA LYS A 635 -7.59 8.87 -14.84
C LYS A 635 -8.60 7.77 -14.57
N GLY A 636 -8.20 6.68 -13.94
CA GLY A 636 -9.09 5.55 -13.66
C GLY A 636 -9.90 5.69 -12.37
N ASP A 637 -9.65 6.74 -11.58
CA ASP A 637 -10.41 7.01 -10.36
C ASP A 637 -11.71 7.74 -10.68
N ARG A 638 -12.84 7.04 -10.53
CA ARG A 638 -14.17 7.60 -10.80
C ARG A 638 -14.48 8.75 -9.87
N PHE A 639 -14.08 8.67 -8.60
CA PHE A 639 -14.31 9.75 -7.64
C PHE A 639 -13.10 10.70 -7.51
N TRP A 640 -12.24 10.78 -8.53
CA TRP A 640 -11.23 11.82 -8.62
C TRP A 640 -11.88 13.19 -8.41
N TYR A 641 -11.32 14.01 -7.52
CA TYR A 641 -12.02 15.18 -6.98
C TYR A 641 -12.40 16.24 -8.02
N GLU A 642 -11.77 16.26 -9.19
CA GLU A 642 -12.09 17.17 -10.29
C GLU A 642 -13.14 16.62 -11.28
N ASN A 643 -13.59 15.38 -11.15
CA ASN A 643 -14.55 14.77 -12.07
C ASN A 643 -15.97 15.33 -11.87
N PRO A 644 -16.66 15.78 -12.94
CA PRO A 644 -18.05 16.19 -12.88
C PRO A 644 -19.03 15.03 -13.12
N GLY A 645 -20.33 15.29 -12.92
CA GLY A 645 -21.40 14.47 -13.48
C GLY A 645 -21.75 13.18 -12.72
N LEU A 646 -21.07 12.88 -11.61
CA LEU A 646 -21.50 11.83 -10.69
C LEU A 646 -22.47 12.40 -9.65
N PRO A 647 -23.36 11.58 -9.06
CA PRO A 647 -24.29 12.04 -8.03
C PRO A 647 -23.62 12.84 -6.90
N ASN A 648 -22.35 12.54 -6.59
CA ASN A 648 -21.56 13.22 -5.55
C ASN A 648 -20.26 13.78 -6.08
N SER A 649 -20.21 14.14 -7.35
CA SER A 649 -19.19 15.08 -7.78
C SER A 649 -19.29 16.35 -6.93
N PHE A 650 -18.15 16.96 -6.61
CA PHE A 650 -18.17 18.27 -5.96
C PHE A 650 -18.84 19.30 -6.89
N THR A 651 -19.54 20.28 -6.32
CA THR A 651 -20.01 21.43 -7.10
C THR A 651 -18.82 22.33 -7.49
N LEU A 652 -19.04 23.29 -8.39
CA LEU A 652 -17.98 24.24 -8.76
C LEU A 652 -17.53 25.10 -7.57
N GLU A 653 -18.46 25.46 -6.68
CA GLU A 653 -18.18 26.20 -5.45
C GLU A 653 -17.30 25.36 -4.52
N GLN A 654 -17.69 24.11 -4.27
CA GLN A 654 -16.91 23.17 -3.44
C GLN A 654 -15.52 22.92 -4.02
N LEU A 655 -15.42 22.70 -5.33
CA LEU A 655 -14.15 22.47 -6.02
C LEU A 655 -13.24 23.70 -5.97
N THR A 656 -13.81 24.90 -6.05
CA THR A 656 -13.07 26.16 -5.89
C THR A 656 -12.45 26.26 -4.49
N GLU A 657 -13.14 25.80 -3.46
CA GLU A 657 -12.62 25.76 -2.09
C GLU A 657 -11.51 24.69 -1.92
N ILE A 658 -11.70 23.49 -2.46
CA ILE A 658 -10.69 22.42 -2.41
C ILE A 658 -9.38 22.85 -3.10
N LYS A 659 -9.47 23.54 -4.24
CA LYS A 659 -8.29 24.01 -5.00
C LYS A 659 -7.48 25.10 -4.31
N LYS A 660 -7.97 25.67 -3.19
CA LYS A 660 -7.19 26.60 -2.34
C LYS A 660 -6.33 25.87 -1.32
N VAL A 661 -6.62 24.60 -1.04
CA VAL A 661 -5.99 23.83 0.03
C VAL A 661 -4.48 23.74 -0.20
N LYS A 662 -3.74 24.01 0.86
CA LYS A 662 -2.29 23.80 0.94
C LYS A 662 -1.97 22.90 2.10
N LEU A 663 -0.93 22.08 1.98
CA LEU A 663 -0.49 21.26 3.12
C LEU A 663 -0.19 22.14 4.35
N SER A 664 0.47 23.28 4.14
CA SER A 664 0.76 24.25 5.21
C SER A 664 -0.49 24.75 5.97
N ARG A 665 -1.62 24.92 5.28
CA ARG A 665 -2.91 25.29 5.88
C ARG A 665 -3.43 24.19 6.79
N VAL A 666 -3.43 22.94 6.30
CA VAL A 666 -3.83 21.76 7.08
C VAL A 666 -2.98 21.64 8.35
N LEU A 667 -1.67 21.83 8.24
CA LEU A 667 -0.76 21.81 9.39
C LEU A 667 -1.08 22.92 10.40
N CYS A 668 -1.36 24.14 9.94
CA CYS A 668 -1.74 25.26 10.82
C CYS A 668 -3.08 25.02 11.54
N ASP A 669 -4.10 24.47 10.87
CA ASP A 669 -5.41 24.24 11.48
C ASP A 669 -5.40 23.11 12.52
N ASN A 670 -4.46 22.16 12.40
CA ASN A 670 -4.46 20.92 13.19
C ASN A 670 -3.32 20.80 14.20
N SER A 671 -2.36 21.74 14.19
CA SER A 671 -1.35 21.90 15.25
C SER A 671 -1.88 22.75 16.41
N ASP A 672 -1.16 22.76 17.53
CA ASP A 672 -1.53 23.52 18.74
C ASP A 672 -0.91 24.93 18.77
N ASN A 673 0.33 25.09 18.31
CA ASN A 673 1.19 26.26 18.53
C ASN A 673 2.05 26.68 17.31
N ILE A 674 1.68 26.29 16.08
CA ILE A 674 2.37 26.80 14.87
C ILE A 674 1.83 28.19 14.53
N ILE A 675 2.71 29.19 14.59
CA ILE A 675 2.36 30.61 14.38
C ILE A 675 2.65 31.04 12.94
N THR A 676 3.80 30.62 12.41
CA THR A 676 4.22 30.87 11.04
C THR A 676 4.67 29.59 10.36
N ILE A 677 4.52 29.54 9.04
CA ILE A 677 4.94 28.41 8.20
C ILE A 677 5.14 28.91 6.76
N GLN A 678 6.01 28.27 6.00
CA GLN A 678 6.15 28.55 4.57
C GLN A 678 4.96 27.97 3.77
N PRO A 679 4.48 28.64 2.70
CA PRO A 679 3.34 28.16 1.91
C PRO A 679 3.49 26.75 1.34
N PHE A 680 4.67 26.40 0.83
CA PHE A 680 4.99 25.04 0.37
C PHE A 680 5.81 24.34 1.45
N ALA A 681 5.14 23.62 2.36
CA ALA A 681 5.74 23.07 3.58
C ALA A 681 6.78 21.96 3.32
N MET A 682 6.67 21.28 2.17
CA MET A 682 7.63 20.28 1.71
C MET A 682 8.91 20.88 1.10
N GLU A 683 8.95 22.21 0.93
CA GLU A 683 10.11 22.94 0.45
C GLU A 683 10.72 23.77 1.58
N LEU A 684 12.04 23.96 1.54
CA LEU A 684 12.74 24.74 2.56
C LEU A 684 12.26 26.20 2.52
N PRO A 685 12.19 26.87 3.69
CA PRO A 685 11.82 28.27 3.75
C PRO A 685 12.89 29.14 3.08
N SER A 686 12.46 30.09 2.25
CA SER A 686 13.35 31.02 1.53
C SER A 686 12.73 32.41 1.46
N GLN A 687 13.51 33.46 1.77
CA GLN A 687 13.03 34.85 1.75
C GLN A 687 12.51 35.29 0.38
N GLN A 688 12.98 34.67 -0.71
CA GLN A 688 12.65 35.08 -2.07
C GLN A 688 11.50 34.26 -2.69
N LYS A 689 11.40 32.96 -2.38
CA LYS A 689 10.48 32.03 -3.09
C LYS A 689 9.46 31.34 -2.19
N ASN A 690 9.75 31.16 -0.90
CA ASN A 690 8.93 30.37 0.02
C ASN A 690 9.03 30.95 1.44
N ASN A 691 8.72 32.24 1.60
CA ASN A 691 8.89 32.94 2.86
C ASN A 691 7.87 32.43 3.89
N ARG A 692 8.24 32.40 5.17
CA ARG A 692 7.30 32.04 6.24
C ARG A 692 6.26 33.14 6.39
N VAL A 693 5.00 32.72 6.48
CA VAL A 693 3.84 33.60 6.62
C VAL A 693 3.04 33.22 7.86
N ALA A 694 2.26 34.16 8.40
CA ALA A 694 1.41 33.88 9.55
C ALA A 694 0.32 32.85 9.19
N CYS A 695 0.12 31.86 10.05
CA CYS A 695 -0.97 30.89 9.90
C CYS A 695 -2.34 31.57 9.90
N LYS A 696 -2.54 32.73 10.54
CA LYS A 696 -3.82 33.47 10.49
C LYS A 696 -3.87 34.56 9.41
N GLY A 697 -2.90 34.58 8.49
CA GLY A 697 -2.79 35.55 7.42
C GLY A 697 -3.57 35.16 6.15
N HIS A 698 -3.79 36.13 5.26
CA HIS A 698 -4.52 35.95 4.00
C HIS A 698 -3.80 35.08 2.96
N ILE A 699 -2.48 34.84 3.12
CA ILE A 699 -1.69 34.03 2.19
C ILE A 699 -2.02 32.53 2.33
N LEU A 700 -2.48 32.10 3.51
CA LEU A 700 -2.91 30.73 3.80
C LEU A 700 -4.42 30.72 4.11
N PRO A 701 -5.28 30.95 3.09
CA PRO A 701 -6.72 31.02 3.29
C PRO A 701 -7.25 29.69 3.83
N GLN A 702 -8.24 29.77 4.71
CA GLN A 702 -9.03 28.61 5.11
C GLN A 702 -10.01 28.24 4.00
N MET A 703 -10.32 26.94 3.92
CA MET A 703 -11.35 26.42 3.03
C MET A 703 -12.72 26.84 3.58
N ASP A 704 -13.56 27.47 2.77
CA ASP A 704 -14.90 27.88 3.20
C ASP A 704 -15.92 26.74 3.06
N LEU A 705 -16.23 26.06 4.17
CA LEU A 705 -17.18 24.95 4.17
C LEU A 705 -18.64 25.37 3.94
N TRP A 706 -18.97 26.67 3.87
CA TRP A 706 -20.32 27.10 3.48
C TRP A 706 -20.71 26.64 2.07
N ALA A 707 -19.75 26.30 1.21
CA ALA A 707 -20.00 25.68 -0.09
C ALA A 707 -20.70 24.30 0.02
N TRP A 708 -20.73 23.68 1.20
CA TRP A 708 -21.46 22.42 1.48
C TRP A 708 -22.84 22.64 2.13
N LYS A 709 -23.30 23.89 2.27
CA LYS A 709 -24.61 24.17 2.85
C LYS A 709 -25.73 23.64 1.95
N GLU A 710 -26.56 22.77 2.50
CA GLU A 710 -27.81 22.36 1.86
C GLU A 710 -28.95 23.27 2.35
N TYR A 711 -29.61 23.96 1.42
CA TYR A 711 -30.83 24.69 1.72
C TYR A 711 -31.97 23.69 1.84
N THR A 712 -32.36 23.34 3.07
CA THR A 712 -33.65 22.68 3.28
C THR A 712 -34.73 23.60 2.73
N GLY A 713 -35.36 23.23 1.61
CA GLY A 713 -36.58 23.90 1.18
C GLY A 713 -37.58 23.84 2.32
N CYS A 714 -37.92 25.00 2.88
CA CYS A 714 -38.94 25.11 3.92
C CYS A 714 -40.19 24.36 3.41
N CYS A 715 -40.59 23.27 4.07
CA CYS A 715 -41.79 22.50 3.78
C CYS A 715 -41.85 21.69 2.46
N ALA A 716 -40.77 21.10 1.97
CA ALA A 716 -40.93 19.91 1.12
C ALA A 716 -41.29 18.72 2.02
N LYS A 717 -42.59 18.51 2.28
CA LYS A 717 -43.08 17.26 2.88
C LYS A 717 -42.45 16.11 2.11
N LYS A 718 -41.57 15.32 2.75
CA LYS A 718 -41.27 13.97 2.26
C LYS A 718 -42.63 13.33 1.99
N LYS A 719 -42.92 12.98 0.73
CA LYS A 719 -44.06 12.11 0.44
C LYS A 719 -43.82 10.87 1.28
N VAL A 720 -44.61 10.73 2.34
CA VAL A 720 -44.72 9.47 3.06
C VAL A 720 -45.00 8.42 1.99
N PRO A 721 -44.20 7.35 1.88
CA PRO A 721 -44.53 6.27 0.97
C PRO A 721 -45.97 5.85 1.26
N ASN A 722 -46.83 5.89 0.25
CA ASN A 722 -48.19 5.42 0.41
C ASN A 722 -48.11 3.90 0.66
N LEU A 723 -48.13 3.50 1.93
CA LEU A 723 -48.05 2.11 2.39
C LEU A 723 -49.28 1.27 1.96
N ASN A 724 -50.24 1.87 1.24
CA ASN A 724 -51.44 1.19 0.76
C ASN A 724 -51.33 0.56 -0.64
N ASN A 725 -50.15 0.57 -1.28
CA ASN A 725 -49.93 -0.10 -2.58
C ASN A 725 -48.84 -1.18 -2.54
N LEU A 726 -48.54 -1.74 -1.36
CA LEU A 726 -47.81 -3.01 -1.30
C LEU A 726 -48.79 -4.15 -1.57
N ASN A 727 -48.61 -4.76 -2.74
CA ASN A 727 -49.27 -5.99 -3.18
C ASN A 727 -49.13 -7.10 -2.11
N PRO A 728 -50.22 -7.69 -1.56
CA PRO A 728 -50.14 -8.60 -0.40
C PRO A 728 -49.58 -10.00 -0.68
N GLN A 729 -48.87 -10.25 -1.78
CA GLN A 729 -48.63 -11.62 -2.27
C GLN A 729 -47.16 -12.02 -2.46
N ILE A 730 -46.17 -11.23 -2.02
CA ILE A 730 -44.76 -11.68 -2.04
C ILE A 730 -44.03 -11.28 -0.75
N HIS A 731 -44.40 -11.92 0.35
CA HIS A 731 -43.51 -12.23 1.48
C HIS A 731 -44.06 -13.46 2.20
N LYS A 732 -43.85 -14.63 1.60
CA LYS A 732 -43.88 -15.92 2.28
C LYS A 732 -42.55 -16.62 2.02
N VAL A 733 -41.51 -16.23 2.76
CA VAL A 733 -40.39 -17.12 3.10
C VAL A 733 -39.86 -16.72 4.49
N GLN A 734 -40.08 -17.64 5.43
CA GLN A 734 -39.32 -17.97 6.65
C GLN A 734 -39.06 -16.88 7.71
N ILE A 735 -40.08 -16.64 8.54
CA ILE A 735 -39.88 -16.49 9.99
C ILE A 735 -40.16 -17.87 10.58
N ASN A 736 -39.10 -18.64 10.80
CA ASN A 736 -39.04 -19.80 11.71
C ASN A 736 -37.58 -20.25 11.74
N GLU A 737 -36.76 -19.63 12.59
CA GLU A 737 -35.60 -20.26 13.27
C GLU A 737 -34.81 -19.32 14.20
N TRP A 738 -35.45 -18.32 14.82
CA TRP A 738 -34.83 -17.50 15.89
C TRP A 738 -35.68 -17.55 17.17
N ASN A 739 -36.00 -18.76 17.63
CA ASN A 739 -36.68 -19.02 18.90
C ASN A 739 -36.29 -20.39 19.47
N LYS A 740 -34.98 -20.69 19.57
CA LYS A 740 -34.48 -21.91 20.25
C LYS A 740 -33.19 -21.76 21.06
N GLU A 741 -32.70 -20.54 21.31
CA GLU A 741 -31.54 -20.34 22.22
C GLU A 741 -31.81 -19.49 23.47
N ASP A 742 -32.98 -18.86 23.60
CA ASP A 742 -33.33 -18.06 24.80
C ASP A 742 -33.97 -18.86 25.96
N ASP A 743 -34.37 -20.12 25.74
CA ASP A 743 -34.97 -20.97 26.78
C ASP A 743 -33.92 -21.58 27.74
N ASN A 744 -32.63 -21.55 27.39
CA ASN A 744 -31.54 -22.02 28.24
C ASN A 744 -30.97 -20.92 29.13
N LEU A 745 -31.05 -19.65 28.71
CA LEU A 745 -30.58 -18.51 29.51
C LEU A 745 -31.55 -18.19 30.66
N HIS A 746 -32.85 -18.35 30.45
CA HIS A 746 -33.86 -18.14 31.50
C HIS A 746 -33.85 -19.24 32.58
N LYS A 747 -33.52 -20.49 32.21
CA LYS A 747 -33.33 -21.59 33.17
C LYS A 747 -32.00 -21.49 33.95
N PHE A 748 -30.96 -20.94 33.34
CA PHE A 748 -29.67 -20.70 34.01
C PHE A 748 -29.76 -19.56 35.05
N ILE A 749 -30.53 -18.51 34.75
CA ILE A 749 -30.74 -17.38 35.67
C ILE A 749 -31.63 -17.78 36.87
N GLN A 750 -32.58 -18.70 36.70
CA GLN A 750 -33.37 -19.22 37.83
C GLN A 750 -32.62 -20.25 38.70
N ALA A 751 -31.59 -20.94 38.17
CA ALA A 751 -30.76 -21.87 38.94
C ALA A 751 -29.74 -21.17 39.87
N ILE A 752 -29.35 -19.92 39.56
CA ILE A 752 -28.41 -19.13 40.37
C ILE A 752 -29.13 -18.40 41.53
N ALA A 753 -30.44 -18.17 41.42
CA ALA A 753 -31.23 -17.48 42.45
C ALA A 753 -31.65 -18.35 43.65
N VAL A 754 -31.35 -19.66 43.66
CA VAL A 754 -31.70 -20.57 44.77
C VAL A 754 -30.53 -20.86 45.73
N ASN A 755 -29.32 -20.38 45.46
CA ASN A 755 -28.13 -20.74 46.27
C ASN A 755 -27.48 -19.61 47.07
N ILE A 756 -28.22 -18.55 47.39
CA ILE A 756 -27.78 -17.50 48.34
C ILE A 756 -28.83 -17.34 49.44
N SER A 757 -28.94 -18.36 50.30
CA SER A 757 -29.54 -18.21 51.63
C SER A 757 -29.02 -19.25 52.62
N SER A 758 -27.69 -19.34 52.82
CA SER A 758 -27.13 -19.81 54.10
C SER A 758 -25.61 -19.74 54.12
N SER A 759 -25.06 -18.71 54.77
CA SER A 759 -23.93 -18.87 55.69
C SER A 759 -23.57 -17.53 56.32
N LYS A 760 -23.57 -17.52 57.65
CA LYS A 760 -23.12 -16.42 58.51
C LYS A 760 -21.59 -16.28 58.46
N PRO A 761 -21.05 -15.10 58.84
CA PRO A 761 -19.62 -14.82 58.76
C PRO A 761 -18.87 -15.36 59.99
N THR A 762 -17.65 -15.85 59.77
CA THR A 762 -16.63 -16.00 60.82
C THR A 762 -15.37 -15.24 60.44
N ASN A 763 -15.00 -14.33 61.35
CA ASN A 763 -13.75 -13.59 61.41
C ASN A 763 -12.51 -14.50 61.37
N ALA A 764 -11.43 -14.04 60.72
CA ALA A 764 -10.12 -13.81 61.37
C ALA A 764 -9.00 -13.51 60.35
N TRP A 765 -8.41 -12.31 60.49
CA TRP A 765 -6.99 -11.97 60.43
C TRP A 765 -5.98 -13.04 59.97
N LYS A 766 -5.26 -12.77 58.87
CA LYS A 766 -3.84 -12.34 58.85
C LYS A 766 -3.40 -11.94 57.45
#